data_AF-A0A357EI08-F1
#
_entry.id   AF-A0A357EI08-F1
#
_cell.length_a   1.000
_cell.length_b   1.000
_cell.length_c   1.000
_cell.angle_alpha   90.00
_cell.angle_beta   90.00
_cell.angle_gamma   90.00
#
_symmetry.space_group_name_H-M   'P 1'
#
loop_
_entity.id
_entity.type
_entity.pdbx_description
1 polymer ?
#
loop_
_entity_poly.entity_id
_entity_poly.type
_entity_poly.pdbx_seq_one_letter_code
_entity_poly.pdbx_strand_id
1 'polypeptide(L)'
;MNSPTWLQPTDDFVHRHLGPTDADIQEMLATLSHQSLDKLVDTTVPPDIRLRQTLDIPNGEGEQAVLTRLQGIAAQNKVYRSLIGMGYYDCVTPGVIQRNILENPAWYTQYTPYQAEISQGRLEALVTFQTMVGDLTGLPLANASLLDEATAAAEAMAMCYAIARHAGQERHEFFASHDCHPQTLAVLRTRAEPLGIVLKTGVPSAADCARPELCGILLQYPATDGYVGDFSALVTQAHEAGVLVVVSTDLLALTILRSPGEFGADIAVGSTQRFGVPIGFGGPHAAFLATKEEFKRQMPGRLVGVSKDVTGKPAIRLSLQTREQHIRREKATSNICTAQVLLAVMAAMFAVYHGPDGLRRIAERVHGLTLLLAEGLRRLGFEVLPKVFFDTIRLPVSKSQAAQIVARAETHGVNFRQYEDGSIGLSLDEVSSEQEVHRLLQIFVGHNQLPFRLPDLASSVDLTYPAPLMRSSPYLTHEVFHRYHSEHEMLRYLYRLQARDLSLVHSMIPLGSCTMKLNATSEMLPVTWPEFARLHPFAPADQTRGYHTLFRQLESWLAEIAGFSAFSLQPNAGSQGEYSGLMVIRAFHRSKGEGHRDVCLIPVSAHGTNPATAAMVGMTVVVVACDRNGNVDVADLETKAAQHRDRLAALMLTYPSTHGVFEASVRRICQIVHTHGGQVYIDGANMNAMVGLCRLGDIGADVCHLNLHKTFCIPHGGGGPGVGPIGVARHLVPFLPGHPVVKLGGPQTIGPVSAAPFGSPGILPISWTYIAMMGREGLTKATQVAILNANYMAKRL
;
A
#
# COMPACT_ATOMS: atom_id res chain seq x y z
N MET A 1 26.52 -0.50 -38.78
CA MET A 1 26.05 -1.57 -39.68
C MET A 1 24.91 -2.26 -38.96
N ASN A 2 23.70 -2.28 -39.52
CA ASN A 2 22.58 -2.97 -38.90
C ASN A 2 22.88 -4.47 -38.85
N SER A 3 22.76 -5.08 -37.68
CA SER A 3 22.85 -6.53 -37.55
C SER A 3 21.83 -7.19 -38.49
N PRO A 4 22.18 -8.27 -39.21
CA PRO A 4 21.23 -9.04 -40.00
C PRO A 4 19.95 -9.34 -39.19
N THR A 5 18.78 -9.18 -39.80
CA THR A 5 17.49 -9.32 -39.11
C THR A 5 17.27 -10.70 -38.48
N TRP A 6 17.84 -11.76 -39.05
CA TRP A 6 17.77 -13.12 -38.50
C TRP A 6 18.59 -13.32 -37.21
N LEU A 7 19.47 -12.37 -36.85
CA LEU A 7 20.18 -12.34 -35.56
C LEU A 7 19.42 -11.57 -34.47
N GLN A 8 18.32 -10.89 -34.81
CA GLN A 8 17.51 -10.18 -33.83
C GLN A 8 16.64 -11.16 -33.03
N PRO A 9 16.36 -10.89 -31.75
CA PRO A 9 15.43 -11.68 -30.96
C PRO A 9 14.05 -11.77 -31.62
N THR A 10 13.42 -12.94 -31.55
CA THR A 10 12.07 -13.17 -32.12
C THR A 10 10.95 -12.81 -31.16
N ASP A 11 11.28 -12.55 -29.89
CA ASP A 11 10.37 -12.24 -28.77
C ASP A 11 10.38 -10.74 -28.42
N ASP A 12 10.34 -9.88 -29.44
CA ASP A 12 10.15 -8.44 -29.24
C ASP A 12 8.80 -8.16 -28.57
N PHE A 13 8.82 -7.33 -27.53
CA PHE A 13 7.64 -7.08 -26.69
C PHE A 13 6.76 -5.94 -27.22
N VAL A 14 7.31 -4.98 -27.97
CA VAL A 14 6.59 -3.73 -28.31
C VAL A 14 5.32 -4.04 -29.11
N HIS A 15 5.40 -4.93 -30.10
CA HIS A 15 4.25 -5.34 -30.91
C HIS A 15 3.26 -6.28 -30.17
N ARG A 16 3.61 -6.79 -28.98
CA ARG A 16 2.70 -7.52 -28.08
C ARG A 16 1.95 -6.57 -27.15
N HIS A 17 2.63 -5.51 -26.69
CA HIS A 17 2.04 -4.49 -25.83
C HIS A 17 1.08 -3.57 -26.58
N LEU A 18 1.41 -3.21 -27.82
CA LEU A 18 0.59 -2.33 -28.64
C LEU A 18 -0.48 -3.13 -29.39
N GLY A 19 -1.75 -2.75 -29.20
CA GLY A 19 -2.87 -3.38 -29.89
C GLY A 19 -2.87 -3.14 -31.41
N PRO A 20 -2.82 -1.88 -31.88
CA PRO A 20 -2.78 -1.57 -33.31
C PRO A 20 -1.49 -2.05 -33.97
N THR A 21 -1.61 -2.72 -35.11
CA THR A 21 -0.48 -3.03 -36.00
C THR A 21 0.00 -1.77 -36.72
N ASP A 22 1.17 -1.84 -37.36
CA ASP A 22 1.66 -0.70 -38.16
C ASP A 22 0.67 -0.34 -39.31
N ALA A 23 -0.07 -1.31 -39.86
CA ALA A 23 -1.11 -1.05 -40.86
C ALA A 23 -2.31 -0.30 -40.26
N ASP A 24 -2.79 -0.73 -39.09
CA ASP A 24 -3.88 -0.05 -38.37
C ASP A 24 -3.48 1.40 -38.01
N ILE A 25 -2.23 1.59 -37.57
CA ILE A 25 -1.67 2.92 -37.28
C ILE A 25 -1.74 3.82 -38.51
N GLN A 26 -1.37 3.33 -39.70
CA GLN A 26 -1.46 4.11 -40.93
C GLN A 26 -2.90 4.45 -41.32
N GLU A 27 -3.84 3.51 -41.18
CA GLU A 27 -5.26 3.75 -41.45
C GLU A 27 -5.86 4.81 -40.51
N MET A 28 -5.55 4.71 -39.22
CA MET A 28 -6.02 5.65 -38.21
C MET A 28 -5.39 7.04 -38.42
N LEU A 29 -4.11 7.12 -38.77
CA LEU A 29 -3.44 8.36 -39.14
C LEU A 29 -4.08 8.99 -40.38
N ALA A 30 -4.40 8.20 -41.41
CA ALA A 30 -5.09 8.67 -42.61
C ALA A 30 -6.48 9.22 -42.28
N THR A 31 -7.23 8.54 -41.39
CA THR A 31 -8.53 9.01 -40.89
C THR A 31 -8.42 10.38 -40.20
N LEU A 32 -7.32 10.60 -39.47
CA LEU A 32 -7.02 11.86 -38.80
C LEU A 32 -6.30 12.89 -39.70
N SER A 33 -6.02 12.56 -40.96
CA SER A 33 -5.28 13.40 -41.90
C SER A 33 -3.84 13.75 -41.47
N HIS A 34 -3.15 12.82 -40.81
CA HIS A 34 -1.72 12.93 -40.45
C HIS A 34 -0.87 11.93 -41.23
N GLN A 35 0.39 12.31 -41.54
CA GLN A 35 1.32 11.47 -42.31
C GLN A 35 2.14 10.51 -41.44
N SER A 36 2.26 10.78 -40.14
CA SER A 36 3.04 9.96 -39.21
C SER A 36 2.61 10.23 -37.76
N LEU A 37 2.99 9.32 -36.86
CA LEU A 37 2.85 9.51 -35.41
C LEU A 37 3.52 10.82 -34.95
N ASP A 38 4.72 11.11 -35.44
CA ASP A 38 5.43 12.34 -35.08
C ASP A 38 4.65 13.60 -35.48
N LYS A 39 4.00 13.59 -36.66
CA LYS A 39 3.18 14.72 -37.12
C LYS A 39 1.90 14.89 -36.33
N LEU A 40 1.26 13.80 -35.92
CA LEU A 40 0.16 13.89 -34.96
C LEU A 40 0.64 14.56 -33.67
N VAL A 41 1.75 14.08 -33.10
CA VAL A 41 2.26 14.60 -31.83
C VAL A 41 2.71 16.07 -31.95
N ASP A 42 3.31 16.48 -33.08
CA ASP A 42 3.67 17.88 -33.34
C ASP A 42 2.46 18.82 -33.27
N THR A 43 1.28 18.34 -33.62
CA THR A 43 0.02 19.11 -33.56
C THR A 43 -0.72 18.98 -32.24
N THR A 44 -0.40 17.97 -31.41
CA THR A 44 -1.09 17.71 -30.14
C THR A 44 -0.32 18.23 -28.92
N VAL A 45 1.01 18.06 -28.89
CA VAL A 45 1.84 18.40 -27.73
C VAL A 45 2.54 19.74 -27.97
N PRO A 46 2.38 20.73 -27.07
CA PRO A 46 2.98 22.06 -27.25
C PRO A 46 4.50 22.00 -27.50
N PRO A 47 5.01 22.74 -28.50
CA PRO A 47 6.38 22.60 -28.97
C PRO A 47 7.45 23.06 -27.96
N ASP A 48 7.07 23.89 -26.99
CA ASP A 48 7.94 24.44 -25.94
C ASP A 48 8.21 23.47 -24.79
N ILE A 49 7.36 22.44 -24.62
CA ILE A 49 7.54 21.38 -23.61
C ILE A 49 8.04 20.05 -24.19
N ARG A 50 8.15 19.96 -25.52
CA ARG A 50 8.62 18.76 -26.23
C ARG A 50 10.05 18.43 -25.85
N LEU A 51 10.28 17.18 -25.47
CA LEU A 51 11.61 16.60 -25.36
C LEU A 51 12.22 16.51 -26.76
N ARG A 52 13.42 17.08 -26.94
CA ARG A 52 14.13 17.11 -28.24
C ARG A 52 15.17 16.02 -28.40
N GLN A 53 15.40 15.25 -27.35
CA GLN A 53 16.37 14.16 -27.29
C GLN A 53 15.64 12.85 -26.98
N THR A 54 16.26 11.72 -27.28
CA THR A 54 15.72 10.42 -26.87
C THR A 54 15.97 10.22 -25.37
N LEU A 55 15.08 9.45 -24.72
CA LEU A 55 15.25 9.09 -23.30
C LEU A 55 16.58 8.38 -23.09
N ASP A 56 17.29 8.74 -22.02
CA ASP A 56 18.51 8.05 -21.59
C ASP A 56 18.19 6.77 -20.79
N ILE A 57 17.50 5.85 -21.46
CA ILE A 57 17.10 4.54 -20.96
C ILE A 57 17.67 3.49 -21.91
N PRO A 58 18.08 2.29 -21.46
CA PRO A 58 18.52 1.24 -22.36
C PRO A 58 17.53 0.94 -23.50
N ASN A 59 18.04 0.35 -24.57
CA ASN A 59 17.19 -0.20 -25.63
C ASN A 59 16.36 -1.37 -25.08
N GLY A 60 15.20 -1.62 -25.69
CA GLY A 60 14.35 -2.74 -25.32
C GLY A 60 15.06 -4.07 -25.55
N GLU A 61 14.82 -5.01 -24.65
CA GLU A 61 15.30 -6.39 -24.74
C GLU A 61 14.11 -7.34 -24.94
N GLY A 62 14.36 -8.52 -25.55
CA GLY A 62 13.32 -9.55 -25.70
C GLY A 62 12.81 -10.07 -24.35
N GLU A 63 11.57 -10.54 -24.32
CA GLU A 63 10.88 -10.97 -23.08
C GLU A 63 11.71 -11.97 -22.26
N GLN A 64 12.28 -13.00 -22.90
CA GLN A 64 13.07 -14.02 -22.22
C GLN A 64 14.40 -13.49 -21.68
N ALA A 65 15.03 -12.56 -22.40
CA ALA A 65 16.28 -11.94 -21.98
C ALA A 65 16.07 -11.09 -20.72
N VAL A 66 14.99 -10.31 -20.68
CA VAL A 66 14.62 -9.51 -19.49
C VAL A 66 14.33 -10.39 -18.29
N LEU A 67 13.56 -11.48 -18.46
CA LEU A 67 13.28 -12.42 -17.38
C LEU A 67 14.56 -13.08 -16.85
N THR A 68 15.46 -13.52 -17.74
CA THR A 68 16.77 -14.09 -17.35
C THR A 68 17.61 -13.08 -16.57
N ARG A 69 17.65 -11.82 -17.03
CA ARG A 69 18.36 -10.74 -16.34
C ARG A 69 17.76 -10.45 -14.96
N LEU A 70 16.43 -10.42 -14.86
CA LEU A 70 15.73 -10.20 -13.61
C LEU A 70 15.91 -11.36 -12.63
N GLN A 71 15.97 -12.62 -13.09
CA GLN A 71 16.33 -13.77 -12.26
C GLN A 71 17.74 -13.61 -11.67
N GLY A 72 18.70 -13.13 -12.48
CA GLY A 72 20.05 -12.81 -11.99
C GLY A 72 20.09 -11.68 -10.95
N ILE A 73 19.14 -10.74 -10.99
CA ILE A 73 18.97 -9.72 -9.95
C ILE A 73 18.33 -10.36 -8.71
N ALA A 74 17.25 -11.13 -8.89
CA ALA A 74 16.52 -11.79 -7.82
C ALA A 74 17.42 -12.75 -7.01
N ALA A 75 18.30 -13.50 -7.68
CA ALA A 75 19.26 -14.42 -7.07
C ALA A 75 20.31 -13.74 -6.14
N GLN A 76 20.42 -12.41 -6.16
CA GLN A 76 21.25 -11.66 -5.22
C GLN A 76 20.56 -11.46 -3.86
N ASN A 77 19.25 -11.70 -3.78
CA ASN A 77 18.53 -11.75 -2.52
C ASN A 77 18.79 -13.09 -1.82
N LYS A 78 18.87 -13.06 -0.49
CA LYS A 78 18.98 -14.26 0.35
C LYS A 78 17.63 -14.47 1.04
N VAL A 79 16.91 -15.51 0.65
CA VAL A 79 15.60 -15.85 1.26
C VAL A 79 15.86 -16.56 2.59
N TYR A 80 16.01 -15.77 3.67
CA TYR A 80 16.18 -16.29 5.02
C TYR A 80 14.84 -16.50 5.71
N ARG A 81 14.80 -17.49 6.60
CA ARG A 81 13.67 -17.68 7.50
C ARG A 81 13.64 -16.54 8.51
N SER A 82 12.67 -15.63 8.38
CA SER A 82 12.63 -14.41 9.18
C SER A 82 11.59 -14.50 10.29
N LEU A 83 12.06 -14.54 11.54
CA LEU A 83 11.24 -14.52 12.77
C LEU A 83 11.25 -13.13 13.42
N ILE A 84 11.28 -12.08 12.60
CA ILE A 84 11.37 -10.68 13.05
C ILE A 84 10.01 -10.21 13.60
N GLY A 85 8.90 -10.64 12.99
CA GLY A 85 7.55 -10.20 13.32
C GLY A 85 7.32 -8.75 12.91
N MET A 86 6.97 -7.89 13.87
CA MET A 86 6.72 -6.47 13.62
C MET A 86 5.62 -6.22 12.57
N GLY A 87 4.59 -7.06 12.54
CA GLY A 87 3.43 -6.92 11.64
C GLY A 87 3.55 -7.71 10.32
N TYR A 88 4.67 -8.41 10.10
CA TYR A 88 4.90 -9.25 8.92
C TYR A 88 5.32 -10.65 9.36
N TYR A 89 4.57 -11.65 8.92
CA TYR A 89 4.73 -13.04 9.34
C TYR A 89 4.66 -13.93 8.09
N ASP A 90 5.55 -14.92 7.97
CA ASP A 90 5.47 -15.82 6.83
C ASP A 90 4.20 -16.68 6.92
N CYS A 91 3.62 -17.01 5.77
CA CYS A 91 2.37 -17.75 5.70
C CYS A 91 2.32 -18.62 4.44
N VAL A 92 1.46 -19.63 4.46
CA VAL A 92 1.26 -20.50 3.29
C VAL A 92 0.16 -19.90 2.43
N THR A 93 0.50 -19.35 1.28
CA THR A 93 -0.50 -19.03 0.25
C THR A 93 -1.03 -20.34 -0.36
N PRO A 94 -2.33 -20.67 -0.22
CA PRO A 94 -2.86 -21.89 -0.82
C PRO A 94 -2.69 -21.87 -2.34
N GLY A 95 -2.18 -22.97 -2.92
CA GLY A 95 -1.88 -23.05 -4.35
C GLY A 95 -3.08 -22.73 -5.25
N VAL A 96 -4.29 -23.13 -4.83
CA VAL A 96 -5.54 -22.81 -5.54
C VAL A 96 -5.83 -21.31 -5.56
N ILE A 97 -5.49 -20.56 -4.51
CA ILE A 97 -5.67 -19.10 -4.43
C ILE A 97 -4.58 -18.39 -5.23
N GLN A 98 -3.32 -18.79 -5.07
CA GLN A 98 -2.21 -18.22 -5.86
C GLN A 98 -2.51 -18.33 -7.36
N ARG A 99 -2.78 -19.55 -7.83
CA ARG A 99 -2.97 -19.82 -9.25
C ARG A 99 -4.23 -19.20 -9.84
N ASN A 100 -5.35 -19.26 -9.10
CA ASN A 100 -6.66 -18.90 -9.66
C ASN A 100 -7.14 -17.50 -9.28
N ILE A 101 -6.39 -16.75 -8.46
CA ILE A 101 -6.64 -15.32 -8.17
C ILE A 101 -5.41 -14.48 -8.53
N LEU A 102 -4.28 -14.67 -7.82
CA LEU A 102 -3.11 -13.80 -7.97
C LEU A 102 -2.49 -13.90 -9.37
N GLU A 103 -2.44 -15.10 -9.92
CA GLU A 103 -1.89 -15.39 -11.26
C GLU A 103 -2.96 -15.46 -12.35
N ASN A 104 -4.20 -15.05 -12.05
CA ASN A 104 -5.33 -15.11 -12.98
C ASN A 104 -5.76 -13.71 -13.47
N PRO A 105 -5.57 -13.39 -14.77
CA PRO A 105 -5.90 -12.06 -15.31
C PRO A 105 -7.39 -11.71 -15.21
N ALA A 106 -8.28 -12.70 -15.08
CA ALA A 106 -9.69 -12.46 -14.86
C ALA A 106 -10.01 -11.88 -13.47
N TRP A 107 -9.05 -11.86 -12.54
CA TRP A 107 -9.16 -11.26 -11.20
C TRP A 107 -8.37 -9.96 -11.04
N TYR A 108 -7.20 -9.86 -11.70
CA TYR A 108 -6.31 -8.72 -11.48
C TYR A 108 -6.42 -7.60 -12.52
N THR A 109 -7.06 -7.80 -13.67
CA THR A 109 -7.05 -6.77 -14.75
C THR A 109 -8.20 -5.76 -14.67
N GLN A 110 -9.33 -6.10 -14.03
CA GLN A 110 -10.42 -5.17 -13.77
C GLN A 110 -10.01 -4.11 -12.72
N TYR A 111 -10.75 -3.00 -12.65
CA TYR A 111 -10.53 -1.97 -11.64
C TYR A 111 -11.72 -1.84 -10.68
N THR A 112 -11.73 -0.74 -9.90
CA THR A 112 -12.78 -0.41 -8.93
C THR A 112 -14.17 -0.73 -9.48
N PRO A 113 -15.05 -1.41 -8.71
CA PRO A 113 -16.36 -1.85 -9.18
C PRO A 113 -17.36 -0.68 -9.26
N TYR A 114 -17.06 0.31 -10.10
CA TYR A 114 -17.94 1.46 -10.38
C TYR A 114 -19.24 1.02 -11.06
N GLN A 115 -19.15 0.04 -11.97
CA GLN A 115 -20.29 -0.57 -12.65
C GLN A 115 -20.64 -1.88 -11.93
N ALA A 116 -21.56 -1.83 -10.98
CA ALA A 116 -21.80 -2.92 -10.03
C ALA A 116 -22.36 -4.17 -10.72
N GLU A 117 -23.19 -4.02 -11.74
CA GLU A 117 -23.89 -5.08 -12.47
C GLU A 117 -22.94 -6.06 -13.15
N ILE A 118 -21.75 -5.58 -13.56
CA ILE A 118 -20.68 -6.36 -14.20
C ILE A 118 -19.48 -6.55 -13.28
N SER A 119 -19.72 -6.49 -11.96
CA SER A 119 -18.68 -6.57 -10.92
C SER A 119 -19.13 -7.34 -9.68
N GLN A 120 -20.19 -8.15 -9.78
CA GLN A 120 -20.79 -8.83 -8.63
C GLN A 120 -19.85 -9.85 -7.99
N GLY A 121 -18.92 -10.45 -8.74
CA GLY A 121 -17.96 -11.43 -8.23
C GLY A 121 -17.02 -10.84 -7.19
N ARG A 122 -16.25 -9.81 -7.56
CA ARG A 122 -15.35 -9.15 -6.60
C ARG A 122 -16.10 -8.37 -5.51
N LEU A 123 -17.30 -7.87 -5.80
CA LEU A 123 -18.15 -7.25 -4.77
C LEU A 123 -18.59 -8.27 -3.72
N GLU A 124 -18.97 -9.50 -4.12
CA GLU A 124 -19.26 -10.60 -3.19
C GLU A 124 -18.02 -10.97 -2.36
N ALA A 125 -16.86 -11.11 -3.00
CA ALA A 125 -15.60 -11.38 -2.29
C ALA A 125 -15.24 -10.30 -1.27
N LEU A 126 -15.51 -9.02 -1.57
CA LEU A 126 -15.29 -7.91 -0.63
C LEU A 126 -16.32 -7.87 0.51
N VAL A 127 -17.56 -8.29 0.28
CA VAL A 127 -18.51 -8.51 1.40
C VAL A 127 -17.99 -9.63 2.30
N THR A 128 -17.52 -10.74 1.72
CA THR A 128 -16.89 -11.82 2.48
C THR A 128 -15.68 -11.34 3.29
N PHE A 129 -14.83 -10.47 2.72
CA PHE A 129 -13.74 -9.80 3.46
C PHE A 129 -14.26 -8.99 4.64
N GLN A 130 -15.26 -8.13 4.43
CA GLN A 130 -15.83 -7.29 5.49
C GLN A 130 -16.47 -8.13 6.61
N THR A 131 -17.19 -9.20 6.25
CA THR A 131 -17.77 -10.14 7.22
C THR A 131 -16.68 -10.87 8.01
N MET A 132 -15.62 -11.34 7.34
CA MET A 132 -14.48 -11.98 8.00
C MET A 132 -13.83 -11.05 9.03
N VAL A 133 -13.55 -9.81 8.64
CA VAL A 133 -12.97 -8.81 9.56
C VAL A 133 -13.93 -8.51 10.72
N GLY A 134 -15.22 -8.30 10.43
CA GLY A 134 -16.21 -7.99 11.45
C GLY A 134 -16.35 -9.09 12.51
N ASP A 135 -16.48 -10.35 12.06
CA ASP A 135 -16.58 -11.52 12.95
C ASP A 135 -15.31 -11.72 13.80
N LEU A 136 -14.12 -11.57 13.20
CA LEU A 136 -12.87 -11.78 13.93
C LEU A 136 -12.58 -10.67 14.94
N THR A 137 -12.89 -9.42 14.59
CA THR A 137 -12.68 -8.25 15.46
C THR A 137 -13.81 -8.03 16.48
N GLY A 138 -14.97 -8.65 16.30
CA GLY A 138 -16.15 -8.43 17.12
C GLY A 138 -16.83 -7.08 16.87
N LEU A 139 -16.55 -6.42 15.74
CA LEU A 139 -17.11 -5.12 15.35
C LEU A 139 -18.03 -5.26 14.13
N PRO A 140 -19.19 -4.57 14.11
CA PRO A 140 -20.25 -4.86 13.15
C PRO A 140 -19.97 -4.36 11.72
N LEU A 141 -19.04 -3.43 11.53
CA LEU A 141 -18.80 -2.79 10.24
C LEU A 141 -17.31 -2.72 9.91
N ALA A 142 -16.92 -3.22 8.73
CA ALA A 142 -15.55 -3.12 8.22
C ALA A 142 -15.54 -2.55 6.79
N ASN A 143 -14.46 -1.87 6.41
CA ASN A 143 -14.30 -1.33 5.06
C ASN A 143 -13.72 -2.35 4.07
N ALA A 144 -13.66 -1.98 2.78
CA ALA A 144 -13.14 -2.80 1.68
C ALA A 144 -11.65 -2.53 1.43
N SER A 145 -10.89 -2.60 2.53
CA SER A 145 -9.44 -2.43 2.70
C SER A 145 -8.89 -0.99 2.78
N LEU A 146 -7.73 -0.89 3.43
CA LEU A 146 -6.79 0.23 3.45
C LEU A 146 -5.41 -0.24 2.96
N LEU A 147 -4.42 0.67 2.96
CA LEU A 147 -3.13 0.47 2.29
C LEU A 147 -2.13 -0.41 3.05
N ASP A 148 -1.99 -0.20 4.35
CA ASP A 148 -1.15 -0.98 5.28
C ASP A 148 -1.57 -0.69 6.74
N GLU A 149 -1.05 -1.47 7.71
CA GLU A 149 -1.44 -1.34 9.12
C GLU A 149 -1.18 0.08 9.68
N ALA A 150 -0.02 0.66 9.37
CA ALA A 150 0.39 1.94 9.90
C ALA A 150 -0.50 3.09 9.41
N THR A 151 -0.86 3.06 8.13
CA THR A 151 -1.82 4.02 7.55
C THR A 151 -3.23 3.77 8.07
N ALA A 152 -3.65 2.52 8.31
CA ALA A 152 -4.94 2.24 8.94
C ALA A 152 -5.03 2.79 10.37
N ALA A 153 -3.97 2.67 11.18
CA ALA A 153 -3.89 3.29 12.49
C ALA A 153 -3.97 4.82 12.42
N ALA A 154 -3.30 5.43 11.45
CA ALA A 154 -3.39 6.88 11.24
C ALA A 154 -4.78 7.35 10.79
N GLU A 155 -5.47 6.56 9.97
CA GLU A 155 -6.86 6.82 9.60
C GLU A 155 -7.80 6.68 10.80
N ALA A 156 -7.57 5.71 11.69
CA ALA A 156 -8.34 5.59 12.93
C ALA A 156 -8.13 6.79 13.87
N MET A 157 -6.89 7.30 14.00
CA MET A 157 -6.61 8.55 14.72
C MET A 157 -7.36 9.74 14.11
N ALA A 158 -7.30 9.91 12.78
CA ALA A 158 -8.02 10.98 12.08
C ALA A 158 -9.53 10.85 12.26
N MET A 159 -10.06 9.62 12.26
CA MET A 159 -11.46 9.31 12.49
C MET A 159 -11.90 9.68 13.91
N CYS A 160 -11.13 9.34 14.95
CA CYS A 160 -11.40 9.76 16.33
C CYS A 160 -11.44 11.29 16.47
N TYR A 161 -10.47 11.98 15.88
CA TYR A 161 -10.43 13.43 15.86
C TYR A 161 -11.63 14.05 15.14
N ALA A 162 -12.02 13.50 13.98
CA ALA A 162 -13.19 13.94 13.23
C ALA A 162 -14.50 13.73 14.00
N ILE A 163 -14.65 12.59 14.69
CA ILE A 163 -15.84 12.29 15.52
C ILE A 163 -15.96 13.31 16.66
N ALA A 164 -14.88 13.56 17.40
CA ALA A 164 -14.87 14.55 18.47
C ALA A 164 -15.25 15.96 17.97
N ARG A 165 -14.65 16.39 16.84
CA ARG A 165 -14.98 17.68 16.22
C ARG A 165 -16.43 17.77 15.77
N HIS A 166 -16.98 16.70 15.18
CA HIS A 166 -18.39 16.65 14.78
C HIS A 166 -19.35 16.75 15.97
N ALA A 167 -18.92 16.27 17.16
CA ALA A 167 -19.65 16.43 18.41
C ALA A 167 -19.45 17.80 19.08
N GLY A 168 -18.73 18.74 18.44
CA GLY A 168 -18.44 20.06 19.00
C GLY A 168 -17.40 20.07 20.13
N GLN A 169 -16.60 19.00 20.24
CA GLN A 169 -15.57 18.86 21.27
C GLN A 169 -14.21 19.33 20.75
N GLU A 170 -13.48 20.11 21.54
CA GLU A 170 -12.14 20.61 21.19
C GLU A 170 -11.02 19.62 21.59
N ARG A 171 -11.22 18.34 21.28
CA ARG A 171 -10.23 17.28 21.54
C ARG A 171 -9.19 17.22 20.42
N HIS A 172 -7.93 17.43 20.75
CA HIS A 172 -6.80 17.50 19.80
C HIS A 172 -5.57 16.70 20.24
N GLU A 173 -5.63 15.98 21.36
CA GLU A 173 -4.60 15.03 21.77
C GLU A 173 -5.00 13.60 21.38
N PHE A 174 -4.04 12.77 21.00
CA PHE A 174 -4.23 11.33 20.79
C PHE A 174 -3.11 10.56 21.50
N PHE A 175 -3.45 9.51 22.22
CA PHE A 175 -2.47 8.66 22.91
C PHE A 175 -2.23 7.38 22.12
N ALA A 176 -0.98 6.99 21.91
CA ALA A 176 -0.63 5.69 21.33
C ALA A 176 0.28 4.91 22.28
N SER A 177 -0.01 3.63 22.50
CA SER A 177 0.88 2.78 23.29
C SER A 177 2.25 2.66 22.61
N HIS A 178 3.32 2.78 23.38
CA HIS A 178 4.67 2.45 22.92
C HIS A 178 4.83 0.97 22.54
N ASP A 179 3.85 0.12 22.89
CA ASP A 179 3.74 -1.28 22.52
C ASP A 179 3.30 -1.50 21.07
N CYS A 180 2.87 -0.45 20.36
CA CYS A 180 2.62 -0.52 18.93
C CYS A 180 3.90 -0.77 18.14
N HIS A 181 3.77 -1.30 16.92
CA HIS A 181 4.93 -1.44 16.04
C HIS A 181 5.60 -0.08 15.76
N PRO A 182 6.94 -0.01 15.69
CA PRO A 182 7.66 1.26 15.57
C PRO A 182 7.32 2.03 14.28
N GLN A 183 7.09 1.33 13.18
CA GLN A 183 6.62 1.93 11.92
C GLN A 183 5.21 2.53 12.05
N THR A 184 4.32 1.90 12.82
CA THR A 184 2.97 2.40 13.10
C THR A 184 3.03 3.72 13.86
N LEU A 185 3.84 3.78 14.93
CA LEU A 185 4.06 5.01 15.71
C LEU A 185 4.68 6.13 14.87
N ALA A 186 5.61 5.80 13.98
CA ALA A 186 6.25 6.78 13.12
C ALA A 186 5.28 7.37 12.08
N VAL A 187 4.46 6.54 11.42
CA VAL A 187 3.44 7.03 10.46
C VAL A 187 2.36 7.84 11.17
N LEU A 188 1.92 7.43 12.37
CA LEU A 188 1.01 8.23 13.22
C LEU A 188 1.58 9.62 13.47
N ARG A 189 2.85 9.72 13.87
CA ARG A 189 3.51 11.00 14.10
C ARG A 189 3.54 11.86 12.84
N THR A 190 3.87 11.27 11.69
CA THR A 190 3.88 11.98 10.39
C THR A 190 2.50 12.53 10.04
N ARG A 191 1.42 11.79 10.36
CA ARG A 191 0.03 12.14 10.05
C ARG A 191 -0.60 13.11 11.04
N ALA A 192 -0.24 13.01 12.31
CA ALA A 192 -0.77 13.85 13.38
C ALA A 192 -0.31 15.31 13.24
N GLU A 193 0.97 15.49 12.91
CA GLU A 193 1.64 16.77 12.90
C GLU A 193 0.99 17.83 11.96
N PRO A 194 0.68 17.54 10.68
CA PRO A 194 0.01 18.52 9.81
C PRO A 194 -1.44 18.83 10.22
N LEU A 195 -2.11 17.92 10.93
CA LEU A 195 -3.48 18.10 11.39
C LEU A 195 -3.57 18.84 12.73
N GLY A 196 -2.42 19.17 13.33
CA GLY A 196 -2.35 19.77 14.66
C GLY A 196 -2.76 18.82 15.79
N ILE A 197 -2.72 17.51 15.55
CA ILE A 197 -3.00 16.50 16.57
C ILE A 197 -1.74 16.29 17.40
N VAL A 198 -1.85 16.45 18.72
CA VAL A 198 -0.76 16.21 19.66
C VAL A 198 -0.71 14.73 19.98
N LEU A 199 0.24 14.02 19.37
CA LEU A 199 0.47 12.60 19.63
C LEU A 199 1.32 12.39 20.89
N LYS A 200 0.75 11.73 21.91
CA LYS A 200 1.45 11.26 23.10
C LYS A 200 1.73 9.77 22.99
N THR A 201 2.90 9.33 23.43
CA THR A 201 3.27 7.91 23.45
C THR A 201 3.71 7.48 24.83
N GLY A 202 3.25 6.33 25.30
CA GLY A 202 3.63 5.81 26.62
C GLY A 202 3.13 4.39 26.88
N VAL A 203 3.31 3.89 28.11
CA VAL A 203 2.69 2.64 28.57
C VAL A 203 1.16 2.82 28.66
N PRO A 204 0.33 1.80 28.35
CA PRO A 204 -1.13 1.94 28.39
C PRO A 204 -1.68 2.49 29.71
N SER A 205 -1.08 2.11 30.85
CA SER A 205 -1.48 2.57 32.18
C SER A 205 -1.18 4.06 32.46
N ALA A 206 -0.36 4.72 31.62
CA ALA A 206 -0.08 6.15 31.72
C ALA A 206 -1.04 7.00 30.88
N ALA A 207 -2.00 6.39 30.17
CA ALA A 207 -3.04 7.12 29.46
C ALA A 207 -3.97 7.82 30.46
N ASP A 208 -3.86 9.15 30.53
CA ASP A 208 -4.70 9.99 31.38
C ASP A 208 -6.04 10.28 30.68
N CYS A 209 -7.00 9.34 30.81
CA CYS A 209 -8.31 9.44 30.17
C CYS A 209 -9.11 10.67 30.62
N ALA A 210 -8.83 11.25 31.78
CA ALA A 210 -9.53 12.40 32.30
C ALA A 210 -9.19 13.71 31.58
N ARG A 211 -8.18 13.72 30.69
CA ARG A 211 -7.82 14.90 29.92
C ARG A 211 -8.93 15.30 28.95
N PRO A 212 -9.44 16.54 29.05
CA PRO A 212 -10.53 16.99 28.19
C PRO A 212 -10.12 17.10 26.72
N GLU A 213 -8.81 17.19 26.42
CA GLU A 213 -8.29 17.29 25.06
C GLU A 213 -8.09 15.94 24.36
N LEU A 214 -8.17 14.80 25.05
CA LEU A 214 -7.87 13.48 24.49
C LEU A 214 -9.03 12.98 23.60
N CYS A 215 -8.80 12.77 22.30
CA CYS A 215 -9.82 12.26 21.37
C CYS A 215 -9.81 10.75 21.21
N GLY A 216 -8.68 10.08 21.48
CA GLY A 216 -8.60 8.64 21.38
C GLY A 216 -7.31 8.03 21.91
N ILE A 217 -7.35 6.72 22.10
CA ILE A 217 -6.25 5.88 22.57
C ILE A 217 -6.02 4.76 21.56
N LEU A 218 -4.79 4.56 21.09
CA LEU A 218 -4.39 3.39 20.31
C LEU A 218 -3.62 2.40 21.17
N LEU A 219 -4.09 1.15 21.14
CA LEU A 219 -3.45 -0.02 21.75
C LEU A 219 -3.02 -1.01 20.65
N GLN A 220 -2.07 -1.89 20.97
CA GLN A 220 -1.72 -3.04 20.11
C GLN A 220 -2.02 -4.34 20.84
N TYR A 221 -2.68 -5.28 20.18
CA TYR A 221 -3.13 -6.55 20.76
C TYR A 221 -3.05 -7.71 19.76
N PRO A 222 -2.06 -8.62 19.88
CA PRO A 222 -0.92 -8.60 20.81
C PRO A 222 0.03 -7.41 20.58
N ALA A 223 0.78 -7.02 21.61
CA ALA A 223 1.81 -5.98 21.55
C ALA A 223 2.97 -6.35 20.61
N THR A 224 3.78 -5.35 20.25
CA THR A 224 4.91 -5.53 19.34
C THR A 224 5.96 -6.52 19.82
N ASP A 225 6.08 -6.75 21.12
CA ASP A 225 6.99 -7.72 21.73
C ASP A 225 6.28 -9.03 22.13
N GLY A 226 5.00 -9.17 21.78
CA GLY A 226 4.18 -10.35 21.99
C GLY A 226 3.23 -10.27 23.18
N TYR A 227 3.26 -9.22 24.00
CA TYR A 227 2.43 -9.15 25.20
C TYR A 227 0.93 -9.16 24.88
N VAL A 228 0.19 -10.03 25.58
CA VAL A 228 -1.27 -10.07 25.55
C VAL A 228 -1.79 -9.65 26.92
N GLY A 229 -2.46 -8.50 26.98
CA GLY A 229 -3.02 -7.91 28.19
C GLY A 229 -4.53 -7.73 28.11
N ASP A 230 -5.18 -7.68 29.28
CA ASP A 230 -6.60 -7.34 29.39
C ASP A 230 -6.74 -5.81 29.54
N PHE A 231 -7.33 -5.19 28.53
CA PHE A 231 -7.53 -3.74 28.47
C PHE A 231 -8.92 -3.30 28.92
N SER A 232 -9.78 -4.21 29.41
CA SER A 232 -11.18 -3.92 29.75
C SER A 232 -11.32 -2.70 30.68
N ALA A 233 -10.49 -2.62 31.73
CA ALA A 233 -10.53 -1.50 32.67
C ALA A 233 -10.16 -0.15 32.03
N LEU A 234 -9.15 -0.13 31.16
CA LEU A 234 -8.75 1.08 30.44
C LEU A 234 -9.83 1.53 29.46
N VAL A 235 -10.49 0.57 28.77
CA VAL A 235 -11.60 0.87 27.88
C VAL A 235 -12.77 1.49 28.64
N THR A 236 -13.16 0.92 29.79
CA THR A 236 -14.20 1.49 30.65
C THR A 236 -13.85 2.92 31.07
N GLN A 237 -12.63 3.15 31.54
CA GLN A 237 -12.16 4.49 31.94
C GLN A 237 -12.17 5.49 30.77
N ALA A 238 -11.76 5.07 29.57
CA ALA A 238 -11.78 5.89 28.38
C ALA A 238 -13.22 6.29 28.00
N HIS A 239 -14.15 5.34 28.03
CA HIS A 239 -15.56 5.58 27.71
C HIS A 239 -16.27 6.48 28.72
N GLU A 240 -15.98 6.33 30.02
CA GLU A 240 -16.48 7.24 31.06
C GLU A 240 -16.05 8.70 30.80
N ALA A 241 -14.88 8.91 30.19
CA ALA A 241 -14.38 10.21 29.77
C ALA A 241 -14.75 10.61 28.33
N GLY A 242 -15.55 9.80 27.62
CA GLY A 242 -15.94 10.04 26.22
C GLY A 242 -14.78 9.95 25.21
N VAL A 243 -13.71 9.21 25.54
CA VAL A 243 -12.54 8.95 24.70
C VAL A 243 -12.75 7.63 23.96
N LEU A 244 -12.45 7.60 22.65
CA LEU A 244 -12.55 6.38 21.84
C LEU A 244 -11.30 5.50 21.98
N VAL A 245 -11.47 4.18 21.92
CA VAL A 245 -10.36 3.22 21.94
C VAL A 245 -10.22 2.52 20.60
N VAL A 246 -9.01 2.62 20.04
CA VAL A 246 -8.56 1.95 18.82
C VAL A 246 -7.63 0.80 19.21
N VAL A 247 -7.79 -0.36 18.56
CA VAL A 247 -6.90 -1.51 18.75
C VAL A 247 -6.31 -1.94 17.41
N SER A 248 -4.99 -1.84 17.27
CA SER A 248 -4.25 -2.51 16.20
C SER A 248 -4.02 -3.98 16.56
N THR A 249 -4.43 -4.91 15.71
CA THR A 249 -4.54 -6.33 16.07
C THR A 249 -4.18 -7.27 14.93
N ASP A 250 -4.03 -8.55 15.25
CA ASP A 250 -3.67 -9.63 14.33
C ASP A 250 -4.82 -10.63 14.19
N LEU A 251 -5.35 -10.79 12.98
CA LEU A 251 -6.53 -11.62 12.73
C LEU A 251 -6.33 -13.11 13.06
N LEU A 252 -5.11 -13.64 12.96
CA LEU A 252 -4.83 -15.03 13.31
C LEU A 252 -4.86 -15.20 14.83
N ALA A 253 -4.25 -14.27 15.57
CA ALA A 253 -4.27 -14.26 17.03
C ALA A 253 -5.73 -14.21 17.55
N LEU A 254 -6.56 -13.39 16.91
CA LEU A 254 -7.98 -13.26 17.28
C LEU A 254 -8.79 -14.55 17.09
N THR A 255 -8.32 -15.57 16.40
CA THR A 255 -9.06 -16.85 16.33
C THR A 255 -9.11 -17.59 17.68
N ILE A 256 -8.15 -17.32 18.57
CA ILE A 256 -8.06 -17.95 19.90
C ILE A 256 -8.04 -16.92 21.06
N LEU A 257 -7.78 -15.64 20.76
CA LEU A 257 -7.85 -14.53 21.70
C LEU A 257 -9.19 -13.80 21.65
N ARG A 258 -9.70 -13.37 22.80
CA ARG A 258 -10.90 -12.53 22.93
C ARG A 258 -10.76 -11.31 22.02
N SER A 259 -11.81 -11.04 21.22
CA SER A 259 -11.76 -10.01 20.19
C SER A 259 -11.85 -8.58 20.76
N PRO A 260 -11.33 -7.55 20.06
CA PRO A 260 -11.42 -6.15 20.48
C PRO A 260 -12.84 -5.68 20.81
N GLY A 261 -13.83 -6.03 19.98
CA GLY A 261 -15.22 -5.67 20.21
C GLY A 261 -15.79 -6.26 21.51
N GLU A 262 -15.35 -7.47 21.90
CA GLU A 262 -15.81 -8.11 23.14
C GLU A 262 -15.32 -7.42 24.42
N PHE A 263 -14.17 -6.73 24.39
CA PHE A 263 -13.69 -5.90 25.50
C PHE A 263 -13.95 -4.40 25.32
N GLY A 264 -14.77 -4.03 24.31
CA GLY A 264 -15.34 -2.70 24.17
C GLY A 264 -14.56 -1.73 23.28
N ALA A 265 -13.59 -2.18 22.49
CA ALA A 265 -12.95 -1.28 21.52
C ALA A 265 -13.98 -0.64 20.56
N ASP A 266 -13.71 0.60 20.15
CA ASP A 266 -14.57 1.33 19.20
C ASP A 266 -14.17 1.08 17.75
N ILE A 267 -12.87 0.94 17.53
CA ILE A 267 -12.24 0.74 16.22
C ILE A 267 -11.17 -0.36 16.35
N ALA A 268 -11.11 -1.27 15.37
CA ALA A 268 -10.02 -2.23 15.23
C ALA A 268 -9.36 -2.06 13.86
N VAL A 269 -8.03 -2.09 13.83
CA VAL A 269 -7.21 -2.00 12.60
C VAL A 269 -6.16 -3.09 12.58
N GLY A 270 -5.55 -3.34 11.44
CA GLY A 270 -4.47 -4.31 11.31
C GLY A 270 -4.19 -4.69 9.87
N SER A 271 -3.27 -5.64 9.70
CA SER A 271 -2.95 -6.26 8.41
C SER A 271 -3.66 -7.61 8.27
N THR A 272 -4.11 -7.95 7.05
CA THR A 272 -4.58 -9.30 6.72
C THR A 272 -3.50 -10.14 6.03
N GLN A 273 -2.23 -9.70 6.04
CA GLN A 273 -1.14 -10.33 5.29
C GLN A 273 -1.02 -11.82 5.55
N ARG A 274 -0.96 -12.24 6.82
CA ARG A 274 -0.74 -13.64 7.20
C ARG A 274 -1.92 -14.56 6.90
N PHE A 275 -3.01 -14.04 6.33
CA PHE A 275 -4.08 -14.84 5.73
C PHE A 275 -3.76 -15.12 4.26
N GLY A 276 -2.68 -15.88 4.06
CA GLY A 276 -2.30 -16.42 2.76
C GLY A 276 -1.77 -15.42 1.73
N VAL A 277 -1.30 -14.23 2.13
CA VAL A 277 -0.69 -13.25 1.21
C VAL A 277 0.83 -13.21 1.44
N PRO A 278 1.68 -13.35 0.41
CA PRO A 278 3.14 -13.33 0.59
C PRO A 278 3.65 -12.02 1.23
N ILE A 279 4.76 -12.09 1.97
CA ILE A 279 5.34 -10.92 2.65
C ILE A 279 5.73 -9.80 1.66
N GLY A 280 6.24 -10.17 0.48
CA GLY A 280 6.51 -9.23 -0.61
C GLY A 280 7.48 -8.10 -0.25
N PHE A 281 8.39 -8.33 0.70
CA PHE A 281 9.33 -7.34 1.22
C PHE A 281 8.67 -6.03 1.73
N GLY A 282 7.40 -6.12 2.15
CA GLY A 282 6.62 -5.01 2.69
C GLY A 282 5.19 -4.92 2.15
N GLY A 283 4.93 -5.50 0.98
CA GLY A 283 3.59 -5.48 0.39
C GLY A 283 3.55 -5.90 -1.08
N PRO A 284 2.36 -5.93 -1.68
CA PRO A 284 1.14 -5.30 -1.15
C PRO A 284 0.33 -6.21 -0.20
N HIS A 285 -0.31 -5.62 0.80
CA HIS A 285 -1.21 -6.31 1.74
C HIS A 285 -2.44 -5.48 2.01
N ALA A 286 -3.61 -6.10 2.16
CA ALA A 286 -4.80 -5.38 2.60
C ALA A 286 -4.74 -5.13 4.10
N ALA A 287 -4.81 -3.86 4.49
CA ALA A 287 -5.14 -3.50 5.86
C ALA A 287 -6.66 -3.41 6.03
N PHE A 288 -7.14 -3.57 7.26
CA PHE A 288 -8.55 -3.43 7.59
C PHE A 288 -8.78 -2.29 8.58
N LEU A 289 -9.98 -1.73 8.55
CA LEU A 289 -10.54 -0.92 9.63
C LEU A 289 -11.98 -1.39 9.87
N ALA A 290 -12.25 -1.83 11.09
CA ALA A 290 -13.57 -2.17 11.60
C ALA A 290 -13.98 -1.24 12.73
N THR A 291 -15.27 -0.97 12.88
CA THR A 291 -15.80 0.03 13.81
C THR A 291 -17.26 -0.25 14.18
N LYS A 292 -17.76 0.44 15.19
CA LYS A 292 -19.20 0.52 15.50
C LYS A 292 -20.01 1.17 14.36
N GLU A 293 -21.23 0.68 14.16
CA GLU A 293 -22.15 1.11 13.08
C GLU A 293 -22.47 2.61 13.10
N GLU A 294 -22.49 3.23 14.28
CA GLU A 294 -22.75 4.67 14.44
C GLU A 294 -21.71 5.56 13.76
N PHE A 295 -20.47 5.07 13.61
CA PHE A 295 -19.36 5.81 13.00
C PHE A 295 -19.21 5.60 11.49
N LYS A 296 -20.14 4.90 10.83
CA LYS A 296 -20.08 4.58 9.40
C LYS A 296 -19.91 5.78 8.47
N ARG A 297 -20.33 6.97 8.90
CA ARG A 297 -20.22 8.22 8.12
C ARG A 297 -18.81 8.81 8.12
N GLN A 298 -17.95 8.41 9.06
CA GLN A 298 -16.57 8.85 9.20
C GLN A 298 -15.57 7.81 8.70
N MET A 299 -16.04 6.59 8.38
CA MET A 299 -15.19 5.51 7.89
C MET A 299 -14.39 5.92 6.62
N PRO A 300 -13.08 5.66 6.58
CA PRO A 300 -12.24 5.89 5.41
C PRO A 300 -12.42 4.79 4.36
N GLY A 301 -12.21 5.15 3.10
CA GLY A 301 -12.22 4.22 1.98
C GLY A 301 -13.59 3.65 1.61
N ARG A 302 -13.55 2.66 0.71
CA ARG A 302 -14.74 2.01 0.15
C ARG A 302 -15.44 1.16 1.20
N LEU A 303 -16.77 1.09 1.09
CA LEU A 303 -17.61 0.18 1.85
C LEU A 303 -18.55 -0.52 0.88
N VAL A 304 -18.57 -1.84 0.89
CA VAL A 304 -19.49 -2.64 0.07
C VAL A 304 -20.75 -2.95 0.88
N GLY A 305 -21.91 -2.83 0.26
CA GLY A 305 -23.20 -3.10 0.91
C GLY A 305 -24.14 -3.88 -0.01
N VAL A 306 -25.01 -4.67 0.63
CA VAL A 306 -26.09 -5.38 -0.04
C VAL A 306 -27.24 -4.41 -0.30
N SER A 307 -27.78 -4.48 -1.51
CA SER A 307 -28.91 -3.69 -2.01
C SER A 307 -29.83 -4.60 -2.81
N LYS A 308 -30.68 -4.03 -3.67
CA LYS A 308 -31.56 -4.77 -4.57
C LYS A 308 -31.52 -4.19 -5.99
N ASP A 309 -31.63 -5.05 -7.00
CA ASP A 309 -31.77 -4.63 -8.39
C ASP A 309 -33.22 -4.19 -8.72
N VAL A 310 -33.44 -3.81 -9.99
CA VAL A 310 -34.77 -3.40 -10.49
C VAL A 310 -35.83 -4.50 -10.46
N THR A 311 -35.42 -5.77 -10.34
CA THR A 311 -36.31 -6.94 -10.20
C THR A 311 -36.54 -7.35 -8.74
N GLY A 312 -35.91 -6.67 -7.78
CA GLY A 312 -35.99 -6.95 -6.36
C GLY A 312 -35.02 -8.04 -5.87
N LYS A 313 -34.11 -8.54 -6.72
CA LYS A 313 -33.10 -9.52 -6.32
C LYS A 313 -31.99 -8.84 -5.51
N PRO A 314 -31.42 -9.51 -4.47
CA PRO A 314 -30.24 -9.02 -3.79
C PRO A 314 -29.10 -8.76 -4.77
N ALA A 315 -28.51 -7.57 -4.70
CA ALA A 315 -27.39 -7.15 -5.53
C ALA A 315 -26.41 -6.32 -4.68
N ILE A 316 -25.12 -6.43 -4.96
CA ILE A 316 -24.07 -5.81 -4.14
C ILE A 316 -23.55 -4.54 -4.82
N ARG A 317 -23.24 -3.48 -4.07
CA ARG A 317 -22.63 -2.25 -4.62
C ARG A 317 -21.76 -1.52 -3.61
N LEU A 318 -20.93 -0.59 -4.09
CA LEU A 318 -20.31 0.41 -3.24
C LEU A 318 -21.39 1.30 -2.59
N SER A 319 -21.25 1.51 -1.27
CA SER A 319 -22.24 2.15 -0.41
C SER A 319 -21.64 3.35 0.33
N LEU A 320 -22.49 4.34 0.63
CA LEU A 320 -22.09 5.58 1.30
C LEU A 320 -20.93 6.31 0.58
N GLN A 321 -20.91 6.28 -0.75
CA GLN A 321 -19.82 6.82 -1.58
C GLN A 321 -19.61 8.33 -1.38
N THR A 322 -20.60 9.05 -0.86
CA THR A 322 -20.47 10.48 -0.54
C THR A 322 -19.40 10.78 0.50
N ARG A 323 -18.84 9.78 1.20
CA ARG A 323 -17.67 9.93 2.08
C ARG A 323 -16.36 10.10 1.30
N GLU A 324 -16.30 9.58 0.09
CA GLU A 324 -15.07 9.39 -0.67
C GLU A 324 -14.67 10.65 -1.46
N GLN A 325 -13.36 10.74 -1.76
CA GLN A 325 -12.71 11.88 -2.41
C GLN A 325 -13.36 12.33 -3.72
N HIS A 326 -13.91 11.41 -4.51
CA HIS A 326 -14.46 11.71 -5.85
C HIS A 326 -15.79 12.49 -5.78
N ILE A 327 -16.47 12.49 -4.62
CA ILE A 327 -17.67 13.29 -4.38
C ILE A 327 -17.37 14.45 -3.44
N ARG A 328 -16.69 14.20 -2.30
CA ARG A 328 -16.53 15.18 -1.23
C ARG A 328 -15.25 16.00 -1.26
N ARG A 329 -14.28 15.68 -2.13
CA ARG A 329 -13.04 16.44 -2.33
C ARG A 329 -12.35 16.73 -0.97
N GLU A 330 -12.05 17.99 -0.64
CA GLU A 330 -11.42 18.39 0.62
C GLU A 330 -12.21 18.00 1.90
N LYS A 331 -13.50 17.68 1.78
CA LYS A 331 -14.36 17.25 2.90
C LYS A 331 -14.53 15.73 2.99
N ALA A 332 -13.78 14.97 2.20
CA ALA A 332 -13.80 13.52 2.24
C ALA A 332 -13.24 13.00 3.57
N THR A 333 -13.59 11.77 3.93
CA THR A 333 -13.09 11.16 5.18
C THR A 333 -11.61 10.79 5.10
N SER A 334 -11.09 10.59 3.88
CA SER A 334 -9.69 10.29 3.57
C SER A 334 -9.39 10.65 2.11
N ASN A 335 -8.12 10.78 1.77
CA ASN A 335 -7.65 10.93 0.39
C ASN A 335 -7.53 9.58 -0.36
N ILE A 336 -7.76 8.44 0.30
CA ILE A 336 -7.59 7.12 -0.32
C ILE A 336 -8.48 6.95 -1.57
N CYS A 337 -7.90 6.39 -2.63
CA CYS A 337 -8.60 6.04 -3.87
C CYS A 337 -8.30 4.59 -4.27
N THR A 338 -7.15 4.30 -4.86
CA THR A 338 -6.66 2.91 -4.98
C THR A 338 -6.39 2.38 -3.57
N ALA A 339 -6.83 1.16 -3.28
CA ALA A 339 -6.62 0.48 -1.99
C ALA A 339 -5.88 -0.84 -2.24
N GLN A 340 -6.35 -1.96 -1.68
CA GLN A 340 -5.69 -3.27 -1.75
C GLN A 340 -6.69 -4.40 -2.05
N VAL A 341 -7.61 -4.17 -2.99
CA VAL A 341 -8.77 -5.06 -3.26
C VAL A 341 -8.35 -6.48 -3.59
N LEU A 342 -7.38 -6.71 -4.48
CA LEU A 342 -6.94 -8.05 -4.85
C LEU A 342 -6.44 -8.84 -3.63
N LEU A 343 -5.77 -8.17 -2.70
CA LEU A 343 -5.20 -8.83 -1.51
C LEU A 343 -6.26 -9.04 -0.44
N ALA A 344 -7.27 -8.16 -0.36
CA ALA A 344 -8.46 -8.38 0.46
C ALA A 344 -9.25 -9.60 -0.04
N VAL A 345 -9.37 -9.77 -1.36
CA VAL A 345 -9.96 -10.98 -1.98
C VAL A 345 -9.15 -12.22 -1.61
N MET A 346 -7.82 -12.19 -1.73
CA MET A 346 -6.98 -13.32 -1.32
C MET A 346 -7.18 -13.71 0.15
N ALA A 347 -7.16 -12.74 1.06
CA ALA A 347 -7.37 -12.97 2.49
C ALA A 347 -8.77 -13.50 2.82
N ALA A 348 -9.80 -12.99 2.14
CA ALA A 348 -11.17 -13.51 2.28
C ALA A 348 -11.27 -14.96 1.80
N MET A 349 -10.63 -15.30 0.67
CA MET A 349 -10.61 -16.66 0.15
C MET A 349 -9.78 -17.61 1.02
N PHE A 350 -8.72 -17.13 1.67
CA PHE A 350 -8.00 -17.88 2.69
C PHE A 350 -8.94 -18.27 3.84
N ALA A 351 -9.69 -17.31 4.38
CA ALA A 351 -10.67 -17.58 5.43
C ALA A 351 -11.81 -18.52 4.97
N VAL A 352 -12.28 -18.38 3.73
CA VAL A 352 -13.28 -19.29 3.13
C VAL A 352 -12.73 -20.71 3.00
N TYR A 353 -11.48 -20.86 2.57
CA TYR A 353 -10.86 -22.16 2.34
C TYR A 353 -10.64 -22.94 3.64
N HIS A 354 -10.17 -22.24 4.68
CA HIS A 354 -9.87 -22.85 5.97
C HIS A 354 -11.11 -22.97 6.87
N GLY A 355 -12.07 -22.04 6.76
CA GLY A 355 -13.17 -21.91 7.71
C GLY A 355 -12.71 -21.59 9.14
N PRO A 356 -13.65 -21.43 10.09
CA PRO A 356 -13.29 -21.10 11.48
C PRO A 356 -12.39 -22.15 12.13
N ASP A 357 -12.64 -23.44 11.89
CA ASP A 357 -11.87 -24.54 12.47
C ASP A 357 -10.46 -24.61 11.90
N GLY A 358 -10.29 -24.41 10.59
CA GLY A 358 -8.97 -24.41 9.96
C GLY A 358 -8.10 -23.27 10.45
N LEU A 359 -8.66 -22.06 10.52
CA LEU A 359 -7.96 -20.89 11.06
C LEU A 359 -7.58 -21.09 12.53
N ARG A 360 -8.50 -21.63 13.34
CA ARG A 360 -8.21 -21.98 14.75
C ARG A 360 -7.05 -22.97 14.87
N ARG A 361 -7.06 -24.05 14.06
CA ARG A 361 -5.97 -25.05 14.06
C ARG A 361 -4.63 -24.42 13.69
N ILE A 362 -4.60 -23.49 12.72
CA ILE A 362 -3.38 -22.77 12.36
C ILE A 362 -2.89 -21.97 13.58
N ALA A 363 -3.75 -21.18 14.21
CA ALA A 363 -3.38 -20.37 15.36
C ALA A 363 -2.94 -21.21 16.58
N GLU A 364 -3.66 -22.28 16.92
CA GLU A 364 -3.30 -23.20 18.01
C GLU A 364 -1.95 -23.86 17.75
N ARG A 365 -1.66 -24.22 16.48
CA ARG A 365 -0.36 -24.77 16.10
C ARG A 365 0.76 -23.75 16.26
N VAL A 366 0.59 -22.53 15.77
CA VAL A 366 1.59 -21.46 15.91
C VAL A 366 1.85 -21.15 17.38
N HIS A 367 0.77 -20.99 18.16
CA HIS A 367 0.86 -20.74 19.59
C HIS A 367 1.55 -21.88 20.34
N GLY A 368 1.17 -23.14 20.07
CA GLY A 368 1.77 -24.32 20.69
C GLY A 368 3.25 -24.47 20.38
N LEU A 369 3.68 -24.21 19.14
CA LEU A 369 5.11 -24.19 18.78
C LEU A 369 5.86 -23.07 19.51
N THR A 370 5.23 -21.92 19.70
CA THR A 370 5.82 -20.77 20.41
C THR A 370 5.96 -21.09 21.90
N LEU A 371 4.97 -21.71 22.52
CA LEU A 371 5.03 -22.19 23.91
C LEU A 371 6.11 -23.27 24.08
N LEU A 372 6.21 -24.21 23.14
CA LEU A 372 7.25 -25.24 23.13
C LEU A 372 8.65 -24.63 23.06
N LEU A 373 8.84 -23.64 22.17
CA LEU A 373 10.08 -22.88 22.06
C LEU A 373 10.39 -22.13 23.37
N ALA A 374 9.41 -21.42 23.93
CA ALA A 374 9.56 -20.70 25.18
C ALA A 374 9.96 -21.61 26.34
N GLU A 375 9.31 -22.76 26.50
CA GLU A 375 9.66 -23.72 27.54
C GLU A 375 11.06 -24.30 27.34
N GLY A 376 11.42 -24.66 26.10
CA GLY A 376 12.78 -25.09 25.78
C GLY A 376 13.83 -24.03 26.13
N LEU A 377 13.58 -22.75 25.82
CA LEU A 377 14.48 -21.64 26.15
C LEU A 377 14.61 -21.43 27.66
N ARG A 378 13.52 -21.57 28.43
CA ARG A 378 13.56 -21.52 29.90
C ARG A 378 14.43 -22.63 30.48
N ARG A 379 14.33 -23.86 29.96
CA ARG A 379 15.18 -24.98 30.40
C ARG A 379 16.65 -24.81 30.03
N LEU A 380 16.94 -24.01 29.01
CA LEU A 380 18.30 -23.59 28.67
C LEU A 380 18.80 -22.39 29.50
N GLY A 381 17.99 -21.89 30.43
CA GLY A 381 18.36 -20.80 31.35
C GLY A 381 18.08 -19.40 30.82
N PHE A 382 17.33 -19.24 29.73
CA PHE A 382 16.91 -17.93 29.25
C PHE A 382 15.63 -17.46 29.96
N GLU A 383 15.58 -16.16 30.28
CA GLU A 383 14.34 -15.52 30.65
C GLU A 383 13.50 -15.27 29.40
N VAL A 384 12.23 -15.70 29.42
CA VAL A 384 11.29 -15.51 28.31
C VAL A 384 10.18 -14.58 28.76
N LEU A 385 10.13 -13.41 28.14
CA LEU A 385 9.06 -12.42 28.29
C LEU A 385 8.30 -12.27 26.97
N PRO A 386 7.06 -11.80 26.98
CA PRO A 386 6.18 -11.70 28.14
C PRO A 386 5.74 -13.09 28.64
N LYS A 387 4.94 -13.14 29.71
CA LYS A 387 4.40 -14.42 30.23
C LYS A 387 3.21 -14.94 29.43
N VAL A 388 2.40 -14.04 28.90
CA VAL A 388 1.23 -14.35 28.07
C VAL A 388 1.46 -13.72 26.70
N PHE A 389 1.45 -14.55 25.66
CA PHE A 389 1.76 -14.18 24.29
C PHE A 389 1.03 -15.11 23.32
N PHE A 390 0.90 -14.68 22.06
CA PHE A 390 0.41 -15.53 20.98
C PHE A 390 1.57 -16.29 20.30
N ASP A 391 2.31 -15.60 19.43
CA ASP A 391 3.35 -16.20 18.57
C ASP A 391 4.72 -15.55 18.76
N THR A 392 4.81 -14.52 19.61
CA THR A 392 5.96 -13.65 19.74
C THR A 392 6.49 -13.65 21.17
N ILE A 393 7.81 -13.84 21.30
CA ILE A 393 8.53 -13.77 22.57
C ILE A 393 9.74 -12.85 22.45
N ARG A 394 10.17 -12.30 23.58
CA ARG A 394 11.35 -11.46 23.78
C ARG A 394 12.23 -12.05 24.88
N LEU A 395 13.51 -12.13 24.59
CA LEU A 395 14.52 -12.72 25.46
C LEU A 395 15.49 -11.61 25.89
N PRO A 396 15.43 -11.15 27.15
CA PRO A 396 16.44 -10.27 27.70
C PRO A 396 17.78 -11.01 27.74
N VAL A 397 18.77 -10.50 27.01
CA VAL A 397 20.13 -11.02 26.99
C VAL A 397 21.12 -9.86 26.89
N SER A 398 22.39 -10.09 27.24
CA SER A 398 23.43 -9.08 27.02
C SER A 398 23.70 -8.88 25.53
N LYS A 399 24.13 -7.67 25.13
CA LYS A 399 24.49 -7.36 23.73
C LYS A 399 25.53 -8.33 23.14
N SER A 400 26.50 -8.77 23.95
CA SER A 400 27.50 -9.76 23.54
C SER A 400 26.90 -11.13 23.28
N GLN A 401 25.98 -11.59 24.16
CA GLN A 401 25.29 -12.86 23.98
C GLN A 401 24.35 -12.80 22.77
N ALA A 402 23.66 -11.67 22.58
CA ALA A 402 22.81 -11.45 21.42
C ALA A 402 23.61 -11.55 20.11
N ALA A 403 24.75 -10.86 20.01
CA ALA A 403 25.62 -10.91 18.84
C ALA A 403 26.08 -12.34 18.50
N GLN A 404 26.41 -13.16 19.51
CA GLN A 404 26.79 -14.56 19.30
C GLN A 404 25.61 -15.42 18.81
N ILE A 405 24.41 -15.23 19.38
CA ILE A 405 23.19 -15.93 18.97
C ILE A 405 22.83 -15.56 17.53
N VAL A 406 22.84 -14.27 17.21
CA VAL A 406 22.54 -13.75 15.86
C VAL A 406 23.54 -14.28 14.84
N ALA A 407 24.85 -14.27 15.14
CA ALA A 407 25.85 -14.83 14.24
C ALA A 407 25.60 -16.33 13.94
N ARG A 408 25.19 -17.12 14.95
CA ARG A 408 24.79 -18.51 14.73
C ARG A 408 23.48 -18.65 13.96
N ALA A 409 22.53 -17.75 14.16
CA ALA A 409 21.27 -17.73 13.41
C ALA A 409 21.52 -17.45 11.92
N GLU A 410 22.41 -16.51 11.62
CA GLU A 410 22.82 -16.17 10.25
C GLU A 410 23.44 -17.37 9.54
N THR A 411 24.29 -18.18 10.21
CA THR A 411 24.84 -19.40 9.59
C THR A 411 23.77 -20.46 9.29
N HIS A 412 22.61 -20.37 9.93
CA HIS A 412 21.45 -21.24 9.69
C HIS A 412 20.39 -20.59 8.78
N GLY A 413 20.65 -19.38 8.25
CA GLY A 413 19.70 -18.66 7.40
C GLY A 413 18.46 -18.16 8.15
N VAL A 414 18.59 -17.77 9.42
CA VAL A 414 17.50 -17.31 10.28
C VAL A 414 17.72 -15.86 10.73
N ASN A 415 16.67 -15.03 10.68
CA ASN A 415 16.68 -13.68 11.23
C ASN A 415 15.82 -13.58 12.49
N PHE A 416 16.31 -12.83 13.48
CA PHE A 416 15.56 -12.44 14.68
C PHE A 416 15.38 -10.92 14.74
N ARG A 417 14.40 -10.46 15.52
CA ARG A 417 14.33 -9.04 15.88
C ARG A 417 15.40 -8.71 16.92
N GLN A 418 16.20 -7.70 16.65
CA GLN A 418 17.18 -7.19 17.63
C GLN A 418 16.66 -5.88 18.22
N TYR A 419 16.66 -5.77 19.55
CA TYR A 419 16.25 -4.56 20.26
C TYR A 419 17.48 -3.75 20.72
N GLU A 420 17.32 -2.44 20.91
CA GLU A 420 18.42 -1.54 21.29
C GLU A 420 19.05 -1.87 22.66
N ASP A 421 18.28 -2.45 23.57
CA ASP A 421 18.72 -2.91 24.89
C ASP A 421 19.53 -4.22 24.84
N GLY A 422 19.62 -4.85 23.66
CA GLY A 422 20.30 -6.13 23.45
C GLY A 422 19.39 -7.35 23.50
N SER A 423 18.11 -7.20 23.84
CA SER A 423 17.17 -8.32 23.80
C SER A 423 16.92 -8.83 22.37
N ILE A 424 16.48 -10.09 22.26
CA ILE A 424 16.15 -10.74 20.99
C ILE A 424 14.66 -11.07 20.97
N GLY A 425 13.96 -10.70 19.90
CA GLY A 425 12.57 -11.09 19.63
C GLY A 425 12.47 -12.19 18.59
N LEU A 426 11.54 -13.12 18.80
CA LEU A 426 11.19 -14.16 17.86
C LEU A 426 9.67 -14.19 17.70
N SER A 427 9.22 -14.10 16.46
CA SER A 427 7.83 -14.31 16.08
C SER A 427 7.72 -15.54 15.21
N LEU A 428 7.09 -16.59 15.72
CA LEU A 428 6.75 -17.76 14.90
C LEU A 428 5.49 -17.49 14.07
N ASP A 429 5.29 -18.32 13.07
CA ASP A 429 4.18 -18.18 12.13
C ASP A 429 3.77 -19.53 11.51
N GLU A 430 2.86 -19.51 10.55
CA GLU A 430 2.23 -20.71 9.99
C GLU A 430 3.24 -21.71 9.38
N VAL A 431 4.37 -21.23 8.84
CA VAL A 431 5.37 -22.12 8.22
C VAL A 431 6.29 -22.80 9.25
N SER A 432 6.12 -22.47 10.53
CA SER A 432 6.96 -23.01 11.61
C SER A 432 6.69 -24.50 11.84
N SER A 433 7.74 -25.21 12.27
CA SER A 433 7.70 -26.66 12.49
C SER A 433 8.41 -27.06 13.78
N GLU A 434 8.16 -28.28 14.25
CA GLU A 434 8.88 -28.84 15.40
C GLU A 434 10.40 -28.90 15.12
N GLN A 435 10.80 -29.22 13.88
CA GLN A 435 12.20 -29.24 13.47
C GLN A 435 12.82 -27.85 13.50
N GLU A 436 12.06 -26.81 13.16
CA GLU A 436 12.50 -25.42 13.30
C GLU A 436 12.68 -25.06 14.78
N VAL A 437 11.71 -25.37 15.65
CA VAL A 437 11.85 -25.15 17.10
C VAL A 437 13.09 -25.85 17.66
N HIS A 438 13.34 -27.10 17.27
CA HIS A 438 14.56 -27.82 17.66
C HIS A 438 15.83 -27.07 17.24
N ARG A 439 15.88 -26.60 15.98
CA ARG A 439 17.01 -25.86 15.43
C ARG A 439 17.21 -24.52 16.14
N LEU A 440 16.13 -23.80 16.46
CA LEU A 440 16.19 -22.57 17.23
C LEU A 440 16.83 -22.82 18.60
N LEU A 441 16.39 -23.84 19.33
CA LEU A 441 16.99 -24.19 20.62
C LEU A 441 18.49 -24.52 20.50
N GLN A 442 18.91 -25.22 19.43
CA GLN A 442 20.32 -25.47 19.12
C GLN A 442 21.11 -24.17 18.84
N ILE A 443 20.51 -23.22 18.11
CA ILE A 443 21.10 -21.90 17.87
C ILE A 443 21.31 -21.15 19.19
N PHE A 444 20.35 -21.22 20.11
CA PHE A 444 20.46 -20.54 21.40
C PHE A 444 21.53 -21.15 22.32
N VAL A 445 21.59 -22.48 22.42
CA VAL A 445 22.60 -23.16 23.26
C VAL A 445 24.00 -23.18 22.61
N GLY A 446 24.09 -23.07 21.28
CA GLY A 446 25.35 -23.01 20.53
C GLY A 446 26.00 -24.35 20.21
N HIS A 447 25.29 -25.47 20.39
CA HIS A 447 25.73 -26.81 20.01
C HIS A 447 24.55 -27.72 19.61
N ASN A 448 24.85 -28.83 18.94
CA ASN A 448 23.84 -29.68 18.30
C ASN A 448 23.05 -30.59 19.26
N GLN A 449 23.43 -30.72 20.53
CA GLN A 449 22.72 -31.57 21.49
C GLN A 449 21.92 -30.71 22.48
N LEU A 450 20.65 -31.05 22.69
CA LEU A 450 19.82 -30.43 23.73
C LEU A 450 19.85 -31.28 25.00
N PRO A 451 19.78 -30.68 26.21
CA PRO A 451 19.78 -31.43 27.47
C PRO A 451 18.43 -32.12 27.77
N PHE A 452 17.48 -32.09 26.83
CA PHE A 452 16.13 -32.66 26.94
C PHE A 452 15.64 -33.08 25.55
N ARG A 453 14.57 -33.88 25.50
CA ARG A 453 13.89 -34.24 24.25
C ARG A 453 12.65 -33.36 24.07
N LEU A 454 12.42 -32.87 22.85
CA LEU A 454 11.24 -32.04 22.53
C LEU A 454 9.89 -32.73 22.83
N PRO A 455 9.70 -34.02 22.53
CA PRO A 455 8.45 -34.71 22.88
C PRO A 455 8.10 -34.64 24.37
N ASP A 456 9.11 -34.70 25.24
CA ASP A 456 8.93 -34.62 26.69
C ASP A 456 8.47 -33.21 27.13
N LEU A 457 8.90 -32.17 26.41
CA LEU A 457 8.44 -30.79 26.62
C LEU A 457 7.04 -30.55 26.06
N ALA A 458 6.73 -31.11 24.89
CA ALA A 458 5.45 -30.93 24.22
C ALA A 458 4.27 -31.38 25.11
N SER A 459 4.45 -32.45 25.90
CA SER A 459 3.44 -32.91 26.87
C SER A 459 3.19 -31.93 28.04
N SER A 460 4.06 -30.94 28.25
CA SER A 460 3.91 -29.92 29.30
C SER A 460 3.34 -28.58 28.80
N VAL A 461 3.09 -28.46 27.49
CA VAL A 461 2.56 -27.23 26.89
C VAL A 461 1.04 -27.16 27.09
N ASP A 462 0.58 -26.09 27.74
CA ASP A 462 -0.84 -25.75 27.89
C ASP A 462 -1.19 -24.58 26.97
N LEU A 463 -2.13 -24.79 26.05
CA LEU A 463 -2.60 -23.78 25.09
C LEU A 463 -3.64 -22.81 25.69
N THR A 464 -4.03 -23.02 26.95
CA THR A 464 -5.13 -22.29 27.57
C THR A 464 -4.72 -20.87 27.94
N TYR A 465 -5.50 -19.89 27.51
CA TYR A 465 -5.36 -18.50 27.96
C TYR A 465 -6.11 -18.26 29.28
N PRO A 466 -5.67 -17.28 30.10
CA PRO A 466 -6.49 -16.76 31.17
C PRO A 466 -7.89 -16.38 30.67
N ALA A 467 -8.92 -16.65 31.47
CA ALA A 467 -10.32 -16.49 31.06
C ALA A 467 -10.67 -15.12 30.43
N PRO A 468 -10.16 -13.96 30.91
CA PRO A 468 -10.44 -12.66 30.27
C PRO A 468 -9.87 -12.47 28.86
N LEU A 469 -8.91 -13.31 28.47
CA LEU A 469 -8.16 -13.24 27.20
C LEU A 469 -8.55 -14.34 26.22
N MET A 470 -9.18 -15.42 26.69
CA MET A 470 -9.56 -16.55 25.86
C MET A 470 -10.78 -16.21 25.01
N ARG A 471 -10.74 -16.55 23.71
CA ARG A 471 -11.91 -16.41 22.84
C ARG A 471 -12.96 -17.46 23.19
N SER A 472 -14.19 -17.00 23.47
CA SER A 472 -15.37 -17.85 23.61
C SER A 472 -16.43 -17.61 22.53
N SER A 473 -16.34 -16.49 21.80
CA SER A 473 -17.29 -16.12 20.76
C SER A 473 -17.08 -16.94 19.47
N PRO A 474 -18.16 -17.36 18.78
CA PRO A 474 -18.04 -17.92 17.44
C PRO A 474 -17.66 -16.84 16.42
N TYR A 475 -17.13 -17.25 15.27
CA TYR A 475 -16.80 -16.39 14.14
C TYR A 475 -16.93 -17.15 12.83
N LEU A 476 -17.06 -16.41 11.72
CA LEU A 476 -17.20 -16.94 10.37
C LEU A 476 -18.40 -17.88 10.25
N THR A 477 -19.49 -17.58 10.95
CA THR A 477 -20.67 -18.46 11.03
C THR A 477 -21.53 -18.45 9.76
N HIS A 478 -21.27 -17.52 8.84
CA HIS A 478 -21.97 -17.45 7.56
C HIS A 478 -21.60 -18.64 6.67
N GLU A 479 -22.57 -19.20 5.94
CA GLU A 479 -22.40 -20.43 5.16
C GLU A 479 -21.22 -20.40 4.18
N VAL A 480 -20.85 -19.22 3.67
CA VAL A 480 -19.72 -19.04 2.74
C VAL A 480 -18.41 -19.60 3.29
N PHE A 481 -18.18 -19.54 4.61
CA PHE A 481 -16.97 -20.03 5.27
C PHE A 481 -17.00 -21.52 5.60
N HIS A 482 -18.08 -22.22 5.26
CA HIS A 482 -18.28 -23.64 5.59
C HIS A 482 -18.46 -24.54 4.35
N ARG A 483 -18.59 -23.96 3.14
CA ARG A 483 -18.99 -24.69 1.92
C ARG A 483 -17.86 -25.03 0.95
N TYR A 484 -16.71 -24.36 1.04
CA TYR A 484 -15.69 -24.38 -0.02
C TYR A 484 -14.31 -24.84 0.50
N HIS A 485 -14.28 -25.93 1.27
CA HIS A 485 -13.05 -26.43 1.91
C HIS A 485 -12.29 -27.44 1.06
N SER A 486 -12.96 -28.15 0.14
CA SER A 486 -12.24 -28.95 -0.84
C SER A 486 -11.66 -28.05 -1.93
N GLU A 487 -10.48 -28.41 -2.46
CA GLU A 487 -9.83 -27.61 -3.52
C GLU A 487 -10.74 -27.46 -4.75
N HIS A 488 -11.51 -28.50 -5.10
CA HIS A 488 -12.41 -28.46 -6.25
C HIS A 488 -13.63 -27.56 -6.04
N GLU A 489 -14.18 -27.52 -4.82
CA GLU A 489 -15.27 -26.59 -4.47
C GLU A 489 -14.77 -25.15 -4.45
N MET A 490 -13.58 -24.91 -3.88
CA MET A 490 -12.94 -23.59 -3.93
C MET A 490 -12.70 -23.15 -5.38
N LEU A 491 -12.13 -24.02 -6.22
CA LEU A 491 -11.93 -23.73 -7.65
C LEU A 491 -13.24 -23.32 -8.34
N ARG A 492 -14.33 -24.06 -8.10
CA ARG A 492 -15.67 -23.75 -8.65
C ARG A 492 -16.23 -22.45 -8.09
N TYR A 493 -15.97 -22.12 -6.83
CA TYR A 493 -16.40 -20.87 -6.23
C TYR A 493 -15.69 -19.68 -6.86
N LEU A 494 -14.35 -19.72 -6.95
CA LEU A 494 -13.53 -18.69 -7.59
C LEU A 494 -13.94 -18.48 -9.05
N TYR A 495 -14.15 -19.55 -9.82
CA TYR A 495 -14.60 -19.47 -11.21
C TYR A 495 -16.00 -18.82 -11.33
N ARG A 496 -16.92 -19.12 -10.40
CA ARG A 496 -18.26 -18.54 -10.42
C ARG A 496 -18.23 -17.03 -10.15
N LEU A 497 -17.38 -16.59 -9.23
CA LEU A 497 -17.21 -15.17 -8.95
C LEU A 497 -16.58 -14.46 -10.14
N GLN A 498 -15.47 -14.96 -10.69
CA GLN A 498 -14.78 -14.33 -11.81
C GLN A 498 -15.69 -14.21 -13.05
N ALA A 499 -16.57 -15.18 -13.28
CA ALA A 499 -17.51 -15.18 -14.42
C ALA A 499 -18.58 -14.07 -14.34
N ARG A 500 -18.74 -13.41 -13.18
CA ARG A 500 -19.65 -12.27 -12.98
C ARG A 500 -18.96 -10.91 -13.15
N ASP A 501 -17.68 -10.92 -13.46
CA ASP A 501 -16.85 -9.72 -13.54
C ASP A 501 -16.35 -9.50 -14.97
N LEU A 502 -16.67 -8.33 -15.55
CA LEU A 502 -16.02 -7.89 -16.78
C LEU A 502 -14.61 -7.39 -16.45
N SER A 503 -13.64 -7.92 -17.16
CA SER A 503 -12.20 -7.65 -17.02
C SER A 503 -11.51 -7.58 -18.40
N LEU A 504 -10.20 -7.29 -18.45
CA LEU A 504 -9.50 -7.11 -19.73
C LEU A 504 -9.33 -8.39 -20.55
N VAL A 505 -9.66 -9.57 -19.98
CA VAL A 505 -9.72 -10.82 -20.76
C VAL A 505 -10.94 -10.87 -21.68
N HIS A 506 -11.92 -9.99 -21.48
CA HIS A 506 -13.18 -9.95 -22.23
C HIS A 506 -13.18 -8.88 -23.32
N SER A 507 -12.85 -7.64 -22.94
CA SER A 507 -12.94 -6.47 -23.83
C SER A 507 -12.13 -5.29 -23.31
N MET A 508 -12.02 -4.24 -24.13
CA MET A 508 -11.52 -2.94 -23.68
C MET A 508 -12.41 -2.36 -22.58
N ILE A 509 -11.79 -1.86 -21.51
CA ILE A 509 -12.43 -1.08 -20.45
C ILE A 509 -11.91 0.36 -20.56
N PRO A 510 -12.57 1.27 -21.31
CA PRO A 510 -12.03 2.59 -21.64
C PRO A 510 -12.26 3.62 -20.51
N LEU A 511 -11.82 3.30 -19.29
CA LEU A 511 -11.94 4.21 -18.15
C LEU A 511 -10.91 5.35 -18.26
N GLY A 512 -11.40 6.56 -18.48
CA GLY A 512 -10.59 7.79 -18.41
C GLY A 512 -9.86 7.91 -17.07
N SER A 513 -8.66 8.49 -17.09
CA SER A 513 -7.76 8.61 -15.93
C SER A 513 -7.32 7.29 -15.27
N CYS A 514 -7.66 6.11 -15.84
CA CYS A 514 -7.27 4.81 -15.27
C CYS A 514 -6.20 4.07 -16.09
N THR A 515 -6.02 4.39 -17.37
CA THR A 515 -5.04 3.74 -18.26
C THR A 515 -5.12 2.21 -18.18
N MET A 516 -6.25 1.64 -18.61
CA MET A 516 -6.47 0.20 -18.64
C MET A 516 -5.66 -0.48 -19.77
N LYS A 517 -4.33 -0.47 -19.64
CA LYS A 517 -3.37 -1.06 -20.58
C LYS A 517 -3.13 -2.54 -20.30
N LEU A 518 -2.35 -3.20 -21.16
CA LEU A 518 -1.90 -4.57 -20.93
C LEU A 518 -1.13 -4.69 -19.61
N ASN A 519 -1.47 -5.70 -18.82
CA ASN A 519 -0.65 -6.24 -17.75
C ASN A 519 -0.06 -7.55 -18.27
N ALA A 520 1.17 -7.52 -18.80
CA ALA A 520 1.68 -8.66 -19.54
C ALA A 520 2.08 -9.81 -18.61
N THR A 521 1.90 -11.05 -19.08
CA THR A 521 2.27 -12.24 -18.30
C THR A 521 3.74 -12.20 -17.88
N SER A 522 4.65 -11.84 -18.78
CA SER A 522 6.09 -11.71 -18.51
C SER A 522 6.38 -10.67 -17.41
N GLU A 523 5.58 -9.61 -17.29
CA GLU A 523 5.71 -8.63 -16.21
C GLU A 523 5.20 -9.17 -14.86
N MET A 524 4.21 -10.06 -14.89
CA MET A 524 3.55 -10.64 -13.71
C MET A 524 4.29 -11.84 -13.12
N LEU A 525 4.98 -12.64 -13.92
CA LEU A 525 5.71 -13.84 -13.48
C LEU A 525 6.62 -13.62 -12.25
N PRO A 526 7.40 -12.53 -12.15
CA PRO A 526 8.33 -12.34 -11.05
C PRO A 526 7.67 -12.05 -9.69
N VAL A 527 6.40 -11.64 -9.68
CA VAL A 527 5.67 -11.27 -8.45
C VAL A 527 5.60 -12.46 -7.48
N THR A 528 5.53 -13.69 -7.99
CA THR A 528 5.44 -14.91 -7.17
C THR A 528 6.77 -15.66 -7.04
N TRP A 529 7.89 -15.10 -7.52
CA TRP A 529 9.22 -15.67 -7.26
C TRP A 529 9.57 -15.54 -5.78
N PRO A 530 10.01 -16.62 -5.10
CA PRO A 530 10.34 -16.59 -3.68
C PRO A 530 11.32 -15.47 -3.29
N GLU A 531 12.28 -15.17 -4.17
CA GLU A 531 13.30 -14.12 -4.04
C GLU A 531 12.74 -12.69 -4.00
N PHE A 532 11.47 -12.50 -4.37
CA PHE A 532 10.73 -11.26 -4.17
C PHE A 532 9.59 -11.45 -3.15
N ALA A 533 8.80 -12.52 -3.30
CA ALA A 533 7.60 -12.75 -2.53
C ALA A 533 7.82 -13.07 -1.03
N ARG A 534 8.98 -13.62 -0.64
CA ARG A 534 9.20 -14.17 0.72
C ARG A 534 10.17 -13.40 1.60
N LEU A 535 10.79 -12.32 1.12
CA LEU A 535 11.69 -11.54 1.97
C LEU A 535 10.90 -10.69 2.97
N HIS A 536 11.39 -10.61 4.19
CA HIS A 536 10.85 -9.74 5.24
C HIS A 536 11.29 -8.28 5.02
N PRO A 537 10.41 -7.26 5.14
CA PRO A 537 10.72 -5.86 4.86
C PRO A 537 11.89 -5.29 5.68
N PHE A 538 12.13 -5.87 6.85
CA PHE A 538 13.18 -5.47 7.79
C PHE A 538 14.36 -6.46 7.83
N ALA A 539 14.50 -7.31 6.81
CA ALA A 539 15.67 -8.17 6.66
C ALA A 539 16.96 -7.33 6.54
N PRO A 540 18.11 -7.83 7.05
CA PRO A 540 19.40 -7.18 6.90
C PRO A 540 19.75 -6.81 5.45
N ALA A 541 20.41 -5.67 5.25
CA ALA A 541 20.67 -5.11 3.92
C ALA A 541 21.54 -6.01 3.01
N ASP A 542 22.36 -6.90 3.57
CA ASP A 542 23.16 -7.84 2.78
C ASP A 542 22.32 -8.98 2.17
N GLN A 543 21.10 -9.18 2.66
CA GLN A 543 20.12 -10.17 2.19
C GLN A 543 19.21 -9.62 1.09
N THR A 544 19.18 -8.30 0.87
CA THR A 544 18.21 -7.61 0.01
C THR A 544 18.85 -6.94 -1.20
N ARG A 545 20.05 -7.38 -1.59
CA ARG A 545 20.86 -6.75 -2.66
C ARG A 545 20.16 -6.74 -4.01
N GLY A 546 19.42 -7.79 -4.34
CA GLY A 546 18.60 -7.87 -5.55
C GLY A 546 17.54 -6.79 -5.59
N TYR A 547 16.80 -6.62 -4.50
CA TYR A 547 15.84 -5.53 -4.35
C TYR A 547 16.50 -4.16 -4.51
N HIS A 548 17.63 -3.91 -3.84
CA HIS A 548 18.33 -2.61 -3.97
C HIS A 548 18.85 -2.34 -5.39
N THR A 549 19.25 -3.37 -6.13
CA THR A 549 19.60 -3.22 -7.55
C THR A 549 18.37 -2.88 -8.39
N LEU A 550 17.24 -3.55 -8.15
CA LEU A 550 15.96 -3.26 -8.81
C LEU A 550 15.48 -1.83 -8.52
N PHE A 551 15.53 -1.39 -7.26
CA PHE A 551 15.13 -0.04 -6.85
C PHE A 551 15.98 1.01 -7.56
N ARG A 552 17.31 0.89 -7.51
CA ARG A 552 18.22 1.86 -8.14
C ARG A 552 17.96 2.01 -9.64
N GLN A 553 17.74 0.88 -10.33
CA GLN A 553 17.45 0.90 -11.76
C GLN A 553 16.09 1.55 -12.03
N LEU A 554 15.05 1.15 -11.30
CA LEU A 554 13.71 1.70 -11.47
C LEU A 554 13.67 3.20 -11.14
N GLU A 555 14.24 3.63 -10.02
CA GLU A 555 14.35 5.04 -9.62
C GLU A 555 15.09 5.87 -10.69
N SER A 556 16.19 5.35 -11.24
CA SER A 556 16.94 6.02 -12.31
C SER A 556 16.11 6.16 -13.58
N TRP A 557 15.37 5.12 -13.99
CA TRP A 557 14.53 5.19 -15.17
C TRP A 557 13.34 6.12 -14.96
N LEU A 558 12.68 6.08 -13.80
CA LEU A 558 11.58 6.99 -13.49
C LEU A 558 12.06 8.46 -13.41
N ALA A 559 13.26 8.69 -12.85
CA ALA A 559 13.91 10.00 -12.83
C ALA A 559 14.13 10.55 -14.24
N GLU A 560 14.65 9.74 -15.16
CA GLU A 560 14.84 10.13 -16.56
C GLU A 560 13.51 10.35 -17.28
N ILE A 561 12.53 9.47 -17.10
CA ILE A 561 11.20 9.58 -17.73
C ILE A 561 10.47 10.86 -17.31
N ALA A 562 10.55 11.22 -16.03
CA ALA A 562 9.81 12.35 -15.48
C ALA A 562 10.63 13.65 -15.39
N GLY A 563 11.96 13.59 -15.57
CA GLY A 563 12.87 14.75 -15.53
C GLY A 563 13.22 15.22 -14.11
N PHE A 564 13.30 14.31 -13.14
CA PHE A 564 13.56 14.64 -11.73
C PHE A 564 14.96 14.21 -11.26
N SER A 565 15.39 14.76 -10.12
CA SER A 565 16.72 14.47 -9.55
C SER A 565 16.76 13.20 -8.70
N ALA A 566 15.66 12.85 -8.04
CA ALA A 566 15.55 11.63 -7.26
C ALA A 566 14.10 11.16 -7.19
N PHE A 567 13.91 9.87 -6.91
CA PHE A 567 12.61 9.26 -6.66
C PHE A 567 12.57 8.60 -5.28
N SER A 568 11.39 8.57 -4.66
CA SER A 568 11.09 7.72 -3.51
C SER A 568 10.00 6.72 -3.88
N LEU A 569 10.28 5.44 -3.63
CA LEU A 569 9.37 4.32 -3.88
C LEU A 569 8.43 4.00 -2.70
N GLN A 570 8.57 4.70 -1.57
CA GLN A 570 7.82 4.41 -0.34
C GLN A 570 6.29 4.53 -0.48
N PRO A 571 5.70 5.53 -1.17
CA PRO A 571 4.26 5.71 -1.16
C PRO A 571 3.55 4.60 -1.95
N ASN A 572 2.67 3.86 -1.27
CA ASN A 572 1.97 2.68 -1.80
C ASN A 572 0.62 2.96 -2.48
N ALA A 573 0.35 4.20 -2.89
CA ALA A 573 -0.78 4.58 -3.74
C ALA A 573 -0.56 5.97 -4.33
N GLY A 574 -1.29 6.34 -5.39
CA GLY A 574 -1.19 7.69 -5.97
C GLY A 574 -1.54 8.80 -4.97
N SER A 575 -2.61 8.61 -4.18
CA SER A 575 -2.98 9.51 -3.08
C SER A 575 -1.90 9.62 -2.00
N GLN A 576 -1.14 8.55 -1.74
CA GLN A 576 0.02 8.60 -0.85
C GLN A 576 1.19 9.35 -1.48
N GLY A 577 1.37 9.25 -2.81
CA GLY A 577 2.33 10.05 -3.56
C GLY A 577 2.01 11.54 -3.44
N GLU A 578 0.75 11.94 -3.61
CA GLU A 578 0.30 13.30 -3.37
C GLU A 578 0.62 13.76 -1.94
N TYR A 579 0.24 12.96 -0.94
CA TYR A 579 0.47 13.29 0.47
C TYR A 579 1.97 13.46 0.76
N SER A 580 2.79 12.55 0.25
CA SER A 580 4.24 12.60 0.40
C SER A 580 4.84 13.83 -0.26
N GLY A 581 4.40 14.16 -1.47
CA GLY A 581 4.89 15.34 -2.20
C GLY A 581 4.55 16.66 -1.49
N LEU A 582 3.34 16.81 -0.97
CA LEU A 582 2.96 17.99 -0.20
C LEU A 582 3.67 18.06 1.16
N MET A 583 3.92 16.93 1.83
CA MET A 583 4.72 16.88 3.06
C MET A 583 6.18 17.30 2.80
N VAL A 584 6.76 16.88 1.67
CA VAL A 584 8.09 17.31 1.22
C VAL A 584 8.12 18.82 0.96
N ILE A 585 7.14 19.38 0.25
CA ILE A 585 7.02 20.83 0.04
C ILE A 585 6.93 21.58 1.37
N ARG A 586 6.12 21.06 2.30
CA ARG A 586 5.92 21.66 3.61
C ARG A 586 7.20 21.65 4.45
N ALA A 587 7.95 20.54 4.42
CA ALA A 587 9.25 20.44 5.08
C ALA A 587 10.29 21.40 4.48
N PHE A 588 10.28 21.56 3.15
CA PHE A 588 11.12 22.53 2.47
C PHE A 588 10.84 23.97 2.92
N HIS A 589 9.59 24.42 2.92
CA HIS A 589 9.22 25.76 3.38
C HIS A 589 9.65 25.98 4.85
N ARG A 590 9.42 24.99 5.71
CA ARG A 590 9.87 25.05 7.11
C ARG A 590 11.38 25.17 7.26
N SER A 591 12.14 24.46 6.43
CA SER A 591 13.62 24.53 6.45
C SER A 591 14.15 25.93 6.13
N LYS A 592 13.34 26.76 5.47
CA LYS A 592 13.63 28.17 5.16
C LYS A 592 13.06 29.16 6.17
N GLY A 593 12.39 28.70 7.23
CA GLY A 593 11.65 29.56 8.15
C GLY A 593 10.30 30.05 7.59
N GLU A 594 9.84 29.52 6.46
CA GLU A 594 8.60 29.89 5.77
C GLU A 594 7.43 28.95 6.12
N GLY A 595 7.42 28.38 7.33
CA GLY A 595 6.41 27.43 7.78
C GLY A 595 4.97 27.98 7.86
N HIS A 596 4.80 29.29 7.71
CA HIS A 596 3.50 29.98 7.62
C HIS A 596 2.85 29.85 6.24
N ARG A 597 3.57 29.35 5.23
CA ARG A 597 3.02 29.06 3.90
C ARG A 597 2.16 27.79 3.95
N ASP A 598 0.86 27.97 3.85
CA ASP A 598 -0.14 26.91 3.98
C ASP A 598 -1.24 26.94 2.91
N VAL A 599 -1.21 27.87 1.95
CA VAL A 599 -2.19 27.92 0.85
C VAL A 599 -1.79 26.99 -0.29
N CYS A 600 -2.72 26.12 -0.68
CA CYS A 600 -2.59 25.24 -1.83
C CYS A 600 -3.61 25.64 -2.91
N LEU A 601 -3.12 26.12 -4.05
CA LEU A 601 -3.95 26.43 -5.21
C LEU A 601 -4.32 25.12 -5.93
N ILE A 602 -5.59 24.91 -6.23
CA ILE A 602 -6.07 23.68 -6.89
C ILE A 602 -7.12 24.03 -7.95
N PRO A 603 -6.89 23.74 -9.25
CA PRO A 603 -7.91 23.92 -10.28
C PRO A 603 -9.17 23.08 -10.01
N VAL A 604 -10.34 23.61 -10.40
CA VAL A 604 -11.62 22.88 -10.29
C VAL A 604 -11.60 21.52 -10.99
N SER A 605 -10.80 21.39 -12.06
CA SER A 605 -10.64 20.17 -12.85
C SER A 605 -9.81 19.09 -12.15
N ALA A 606 -9.05 19.41 -11.09
CA ALA A 606 -8.19 18.45 -10.41
C ALA A 606 -9.01 17.27 -9.84
N HIS A 607 -8.38 16.09 -9.83
CA HIS A 607 -8.95 14.89 -9.24
C HIS A 607 -9.29 15.12 -7.75
N GLY A 608 -10.29 14.42 -7.23
CA GLY A 608 -10.80 14.64 -5.86
C GLY A 608 -9.78 14.31 -4.75
N THR A 609 -8.75 13.53 -5.07
CA THR A 609 -7.64 13.22 -4.17
C THR A 609 -6.81 14.47 -3.85
N ASN A 610 -6.55 15.35 -4.83
CA ASN A 610 -5.72 16.54 -4.64
C ASN A 610 -6.21 17.44 -3.48
N PRO A 611 -7.47 17.91 -3.47
CA PRO A 611 -7.99 18.72 -2.36
C PRO A 611 -8.12 17.93 -1.04
N ALA A 612 -8.44 16.64 -1.09
CA ALA A 612 -8.46 15.79 0.10
C ALA A 612 -7.06 15.68 0.74
N THR A 613 -6.04 15.49 -0.09
CA THR A 613 -4.64 15.42 0.32
C THR A 613 -4.14 16.76 0.87
N ALA A 614 -4.46 17.88 0.21
CA ALA A 614 -4.08 19.20 0.70
C ALA A 614 -4.67 19.48 2.09
N ALA A 615 -5.96 19.18 2.30
CA ALA A 615 -6.60 19.29 3.61
C ALA A 615 -5.93 18.39 4.66
N MET A 616 -5.56 17.17 4.28
CA MET A 616 -4.88 16.20 5.13
C MET A 616 -3.45 16.59 5.51
N VAL A 617 -2.78 17.45 4.73
CA VAL A 617 -1.48 18.07 5.04
C VAL A 617 -1.66 19.40 5.80
N GLY A 618 -2.90 19.75 6.18
CA GLY A 618 -3.21 20.96 6.93
C GLY A 618 -3.13 22.24 6.09
N MET A 619 -3.19 22.12 4.76
CA MET A 619 -3.17 23.27 3.85
C MET A 619 -4.58 23.83 3.63
N THR A 620 -4.67 25.15 3.48
CA THR A 620 -5.88 25.85 3.04
C THR A 620 -6.02 25.69 1.53
N VAL A 621 -7.07 25.00 1.09
CA VAL A 621 -7.39 24.84 -0.33
C VAL A 621 -8.01 26.11 -0.90
N VAL A 622 -7.38 26.68 -1.93
CA VAL A 622 -7.92 27.81 -2.69
C VAL A 622 -8.16 27.33 -4.13
N VAL A 623 -9.43 27.30 -4.50
CA VAL A 623 -9.87 26.80 -5.81
C VAL A 623 -9.47 27.78 -6.91
N VAL A 624 -8.91 27.29 -8.01
CA VAL A 624 -8.61 28.06 -9.23
C VAL A 624 -9.63 27.70 -10.32
N ALA A 625 -10.15 28.69 -11.01
CA ALA A 625 -11.14 28.51 -12.07
C ALA A 625 -10.53 27.83 -13.30
N CYS A 626 -11.42 27.26 -14.13
CA CYS A 626 -11.09 26.86 -15.49
C CYS A 626 -11.77 27.80 -16.47
N ASP A 627 -11.13 28.05 -17.61
CA ASP A 627 -11.71 28.80 -18.71
C ASP A 627 -12.83 28.00 -19.42
N ARG A 628 -13.49 28.61 -20.41
CA ARG A 628 -14.59 27.97 -21.16
C ARG A 628 -14.14 26.77 -22.01
N ASN A 629 -12.85 26.63 -22.27
CA ASN A 629 -12.26 25.51 -23.00
C ASN A 629 -11.76 24.41 -22.06
N GLY A 630 -11.94 24.57 -20.74
CA GLY A 630 -11.53 23.61 -19.74
C GLY A 630 -10.04 23.68 -19.35
N ASN A 631 -9.30 24.72 -19.76
CA ASN A 631 -7.93 24.96 -19.30
C ASN A 631 -7.95 25.66 -17.93
N VAL A 632 -6.83 25.69 -17.22
CA VAL A 632 -6.67 26.55 -16.05
C VAL A 632 -6.81 28.01 -16.46
N ASP A 633 -7.64 28.77 -15.74
CA ASP A 633 -7.74 30.21 -15.92
C ASP A 633 -6.48 30.88 -15.35
N VAL A 634 -5.57 31.26 -16.25
CA VAL A 634 -4.27 31.84 -15.88
C VAL A 634 -4.43 33.20 -15.18
N ALA A 635 -5.45 33.98 -15.52
CA ALA A 635 -5.68 35.28 -14.90
C ALA A 635 -6.21 35.14 -13.47
N ASP A 636 -7.12 34.18 -13.25
CA ASP A 636 -7.59 33.82 -11.90
C ASP A 636 -6.45 33.22 -11.06
N LEU A 637 -5.61 32.36 -11.65
CA LEU A 637 -4.42 31.83 -10.99
C LEU A 637 -3.47 32.95 -10.55
N GLU A 638 -3.14 33.88 -11.44
CA GLU A 638 -2.23 35.00 -11.15
C GLU A 638 -2.81 35.90 -10.05
N THR A 639 -4.11 36.18 -10.10
CA THR A 639 -4.82 36.94 -9.07
C THR A 639 -4.73 36.26 -7.70
N LYS A 640 -5.00 34.94 -7.64
CA LYS A 640 -4.96 34.17 -6.38
C LYS A 640 -3.54 33.96 -5.86
N ALA A 641 -2.58 33.74 -6.75
CA ALA A 641 -1.16 33.65 -6.38
C ALA A 641 -0.66 34.97 -5.77
N ALA A 642 -1.05 36.12 -6.35
CA ALA A 642 -0.74 37.44 -5.80
C ALA A 642 -1.46 37.69 -4.46
N GLN A 643 -2.75 37.39 -4.39
CA GLN A 643 -3.56 37.54 -3.17
C GLN A 643 -3.00 36.73 -1.99
N HIS A 644 -2.48 35.54 -2.26
CA HIS A 644 -1.95 34.62 -1.25
C HIS A 644 -0.43 34.57 -1.21
N ARG A 645 0.29 35.53 -1.80
CA ARG A 645 1.76 35.52 -1.97
C ARG A 645 2.53 35.10 -0.71
N ASP A 646 2.19 35.69 0.43
CA ASP A 646 2.92 35.45 1.69
C ASP A 646 2.59 34.08 2.30
N ARG A 647 1.48 33.46 1.91
CA ARG A 647 1.04 32.15 2.40
C ARG A 647 1.09 31.04 1.35
N LEU A 648 1.44 31.35 0.10
CA LEU A 648 1.41 30.40 -1.00
C LEU A 648 2.45 29.29 -0.76
N ALA A 649 1.96 28.08 -0.51
CA ALA A 649 2.77 26.90 -0.30
C ALA A 649 2.95 26.12 -1.60
N ALA A 650 1.84 25.83 -2.29
CA ALA A 650 1.84 24.96 -3.45
C ALA A 650 0.75 25.29 -4.48
N LEU A 651 0.97 24.83 -5.71
CA LEU A 651 -0.08 24.54 -6.70
C LEU A 651 -0.13 23.02 -6.89
N MET A 652 -1.32 22.43 -6.93
CA MET A 652 -1.53 21.07 -7.46
C MET A 652 -2.22 21.14 -8.82
N LEU A 653 -1.55 20.66 -9.86
CA LEU A 653 -2.05 20.59 -11.23
C LEU A 653 -2.00 19.13 -11.72
N THR A 654 -2.81 18.75 -12.70
CA THR A 654 -2.66 17.48 -13.43
C THR A 654 -2.25 17.80 -14.87
N TYR A 655 -1.25 17.10 -15.42
CA TYR A 655 -0.80 17.35 -16.80
C TYR A 655 -0.57 16.05 -17.60
N PRO A 656 -1.12 15.92 -18.84
CA PRO A 656 -2.20 16.76 -19.39
C PRO A 656 -3.42 16.76 -18.46
N SER A 657 -4.32 17.73 -18.62
CA SER A 657 -5.42 17.95 -17.68
C SER A 657 -6.36 16.75 -17.59
N THR A 658 -7.21 16.71 -16.56
CA THR A 658 -8.24 15.67 -16.41
C THR A 658 -9.28 15.66 -17.54
N HIS A 659 -9.35 16.74 -18.33
CA HIS A 659 -10.13 16.82 -19.57
C HIS A 659 -9.44 16.15 -20.76
N GLY A 660 -8.20 15.68 -20.61
CA GLY A 660 -7.42 15.03 -21.68
C GLY A 660 -6.76 16.00 -22.65
N VAL A 661 -6.49 17.24 -22.23
CA VAL A 661 -5.96 18.31 -23.09
C VAL A 661 -4.57 18.75 -22.61
N PHE A 662 -3.66 19.00 -23.57
CA PHE A 662 -2.37 19.63 -23.31
C PHE A 662 -2.51 21.15 -23.26
N GLU A 663 -2.37 21.73 -22.08
CA GLU A 663 -2.39 23.19 -21.91
C GLU A 663 -1.05 23.80 -22.34
N ALA A 664 -1.07 24.73 -23.29
CA ALA A 664 0.13 25.41 -23.80
C ALA A 664 0.74 26.40 -22.78
N SER A 665 -0.04 26.84 -21.78
CA SER A 665 0.37 27.80 -20.76
C SER A 665 1.04 27.16 -19.54
N VAL A 666 1.26 25.84 -19.52
CA VAL A 666 1.71 25.10 -18.31
C VAL A 666 3.02 25.63 -17.73
N ARG A 667 3.99 26.04 -18.56
CA ARG A 667 5.24 26.66 -18.09
C ARG A 667 4.99 28.01 -17.41
N ARG A 668 4.10 28.82 -17.98
CA ARG A 668 3.69 30.11 -17.40
C ARG A 668 2.98 29.91 -16.07
N ILE A 669 2.12 28.89 -15.96
CA ILE A 669 1.46 28.49 -14.71
C ILE A 669 2.49 28.16 -13.62
N CYS A 670 3.49 27.32 -13.94
CA CYS A 670 4.57 26.99 -13.01
C CYS A 670 5.35 28.25 -12.58
N GLN A 671 5.71 29.09 -13.55
CA GLN A 671 6.44 30.33 -13.30
C GLN A 671 5.69 31.31 -12.39
N ILE A 672 4.36 31.46 -12.56
CA ILE A 672 3.53 32.31 -11.71
C ILE A 672 3.63 31.87 -10.24
N VAL A 673 3.53 30.56 -9.99
CA VAL A 673 3.60 29.98 -8.63
C VAL A 673 4.98 30.18 -8.02
N HIS A 674 6.05 29.88 -8.78
CA HIS A 674 7.43 30.07 -8.33
C HIS A 674 7.74 31.55 -8.02
N THR A 675 7.23 32.48 -8.84
CA THR A 675 7.40 33.93 -8.63
C THR A 675 6.81 34.40 -7.30
N HIS A 676 5.74 33.74 -6.85
CA HIS A 676 5.08 34.04 -5.57
C HIS A 676 5.56 33.15 -4.40
N GLY A 677 6.66 32.40 -4.60
CA GLY A 677 7.30 31.61 -3.54
C GLY A 677 6.68 30.23 -3.29
N GLY A 678 5.69 29.82 -4.09
CA GLY A 678 5.11 28.48 -4.00
C GLY A 678 5.98 27.40 -4.65
N GLN A 679 5.59 26.14 -4.44
CA GLN A 679 6.11 24.97 -5.15
C GLN A 679 5.05 24.37 -6.07
N VAL A 680 5.46 23.69 -7.13
CA VAL A 680 4.54 23.10 -8.11
C VAL A 680 4.52 21.59 -7.95
N TYR A 681 3.38 21.08 -7.50
CA TYR A 681 3.05 19.66 -7.55
C TYR A 681 2.29 19.37 -8.84
N ILE A 682 2.81 18.47 -9.68
CA ILE A 682 2.06 17.95 -10.83
C ILE A 682 1.69 16.48 -10.59
N ASP A 683 0.39 16.20 -10.60
CA ASP A 683 -0.17 14.87 -10.63
C ASP A 683 0.18 14.18 -11.96
N GLY A 684 0.98 13.11 -11.86
CA GLY A 684 1.47 12.33 -13.00
C GLY A 684 0.60 11.12 -13.34
N ALA A 685 -0.66 11.05 -12.88
CA ALA A 685 -1.58 9.99 -13.27
C ALA A 685 -1.79 9.88 -14.80
N ASN A 686 -1.60 10.98 -15.52
CA ASN A 686 -1.75 11.08 -16.97
C ASN A 686 -0.44 10.92 -17.75
N MET A 687 0.63 10.44 -17.11
CA MET A 687 1.96 10.30 -17.74
C MET A 687 1.97 9.37 -18.97
N ASN A 688 0.96 8.53 -19.16
CA ASN A 688 0.83 7.71 -20.38
C ASN A 688 0.68 8.54 -21.67
N ALA A 689 0.39 9.84 -21.57
CA ALA A 689 0.41 10.77 -22.69
C ALA A 689 1.75 11.52 -22.85
N MET A 690 2.71 11.31 -21.94
CA MET A 690 3.94 12.11 -21.85
C MET A 690 5.23 11.31 -22.01
N VAL A 691 5.27 10.04 -21.60
CA VAL A 691 6.52 9.24 -21.59
C VAL A 691 7.20 9.27 -22.96
N GLY A 692 8.44 9.78 -23.01
CA GLY A 692 9.24 9.92 -24.23
C GLY A 692 8.93 11.15 -25.10
N LEU A 693 7.90 11.93 -24.77
CA LEU A 693 7.49 13.12 -25.50
C LEU A 693 7.75 14.43 -24.74
N CYS A 694 7.60 14.41 -23.42
CA CYS A 694 7.81 15.53 -22.52
C CYS A 694 8.08 15.03 -21.09
N ARG A 695 8.75 15.85 -20.28
CA ARG A 695 9.14 15.50 -18.90
C ARG A 695 8.61 16.56 -17.93
N LEU A 696 7.95 16.13 -16.87
CA LEU A 696 7.31 17.05 -15.91
C LEU A 696 8.32 17.99 -15.23
N GLY A 697 9.50 17.49 -14.85
CA GLY A 697 10.55 18.32 -14.28
C GLY A 697 11.05 19.42 -15.23
N ASP A 698 11.12 19.13 -16.54
CA ASP A 698 11.51 20.12 -17.56
C ASP A 698 10.42 21.18 -17.82
N ILE A 699 9.17 20.91 -17.42
CA ILE A 699 8.05 21.85 -17.53
C ILE A 699 8.06 22.86 -16.37
N GLY A 700 8.65 22.48 -15.23
CA GLY A 700 8.69 23.32 -14.02
C GLY A 700 8.01 22.69 -12.81
N ALA A 701 7.68 21.40 -12.84
CA ALA A 701 7.25 20.68 -11.64
C ALA A 701 8.41 20.57 -10.63
N ASP A 702 8.14 20.85 -9.36
CA ASP A 702 9.10 20.58 -8.28
C ASP A 702 8.94 19.16 -7.74
N VAL A 703 7.72 18.63 -7.77
CA VAL A 703 7.42 17.26 -7.36
C VAL A 703 6.28 16.68 -8.20
N CYS A 704 6.35 15.39 -8.48
CA CYS A 704 5.24 14.64 -9.03
C CYS A 704 5.08 13.31 -8.29
N HIS A 705 3.91 12.71 -8.41
CA HIS A 705 3.78 11.26 -8.25
C HIS A 705 3.50 10.61 -9.59
N LEU A 706 3.84 9.32 -9.70
CA LEU A 706 3.46 8.47 -10.83
C LEU A 706 2.50 7.37 -10.36
N ASN A 707 1.51 6.99 -11.16
CA ASN A 707 0.72 5.78 -10.88
C ASN A 707 1.32 4.60 -11.64
N LEU A 708 2.11 3.76 -10.96
CA LEU A 708 2.67 2.56 -11.59
C LEU A 708 1.58 1.58 -12.05
N HIS A 709 0.45 1.56 -11.35
CA HIS A 709 -0.77 0.79 -11.66
C HIS A 709 -1.66 1.40 -12.75
N LYS A 710 -1.17 2.44 -13.42
CA LYS A 710 -1.80 3.02 -14.61
C LYS A 710 -0.78 3.02 -15.74
N THR A 711 0.25 3.86 -15.63
CA THR A 711 1.20 4.09 -16.70
C THR A 711 2.22 2.96 -16.86
N PHE A 712 2.53 2.21 -15.80
CA PHE A 712 3.63 1.25 -15.78
C PHE A 712 3.19 -0.19 -15.41
N CYS A 713 2.02 -0.57 -15.92
CA CYS A 713 1.51 -1.93 -16.03
C CYS A 713 1.23 -2.71 -14.73
N ILE A 714 1.42 -2.15 -13.53
CA ILE A 714 0.92 -2.82 -12.31
C ILE A 714 -0.59 -3.06 -12.48
N PRO A 715 -1.11 -4.27 -12.18
CA PRO A 715 -2.50 -4.59 -12.41
C PRO A 715 -3.44 -3.80 -11.51
N HIS A 716 -4.61 -3.47 -12.05
CA HIS A 716 -5.64 -2.68 -11.37
C HIS A 716 -6.29 -3.40 -10.17
N GLY A 717 -6.29 -4.73 -10.17
CA GLY A 717 -6.61 -5.58 -9.02
C GLY A 717 -8.04 -5.45 -8.47
N GLY A 718 -8.99 -5.02 -9.29
CA GLY A 718 -10.35 -4.70 -8.84
C GLY A 718 -10.47 -3.43 -8.00
N GLY A 719 -9.40 -2.62 -7.91
CA GLY A 719 -9.31 -1.42 -7.08
C GLY A 719 -8.07 -1.34 -6.18
N GLY A 720 -7.01 -2.08 -6.51
CA GLY A 720 -5.77 -2.18 -5.75
C GLY A 720 -5.14 -3.57 -5.89
N PRO A 721 -3.80 -3.70 -5.98
CA PRO A 721 -2.83 -2.78 -5.38
C PRO A 721 -2.42 -1.58 -6.25
N GLY A 722 -1.78 -0.60 -5.62
CA GLY A 722 -1.10 0.49 -6.31
C GLY A 722 0.30 0.74 -5.75
N VAL A 723 1.08 1.52 -6.50
CA VAL A 723 2.30 2.20 -6.02
C VAL A 723 2.28 3.60 -6.62
N GLY A 724 2.62 4.60 -5.80
CA GLY A 724 2.62 6.02 -6.13
C GLY A 724 3.97 6.69 -5.89
N PRO A 725 5.07 6.23 -6.50
CA PRO A 725 6.38 6.79 -6.21
C PRO A 725 6.43 8.28 -6.58
N ILE A 726 7.20 9.06 -5.82
CA ILE A 726 7.34 10.50 -6.04
C ILE A 726 8.70 10.85 -6.63
N GLY A 727 8.69 11.67 -7.68
CA GLY A 727 9.88 12.30 -8.25
C GLY A 727 10.01 13.72 -7.75
N VAL A 728 11.21 14.15 -7.37
CA VAL A 728 11.44 15.49 -6.82
C VAL A 728 12.61 16.21 -7.47
N ALA A 729 12.49 17.53 -7.58
CA ALA A 729 13.56 18.42 -7.97
C ALA A 729 14.68 18.43 -6.91
N ARG A 730 15.88 18.84 -7.32
CA ARG A 730 17.11 18.72 -6.51
C ARG A 730 16.97 19.30 -5.10
N HIS A 731 16.34 20.47 -4.95
CA HIS A 731 16.19 21.14 -3.67
C HIS A 731 15.24 20.45 -2.69
N LEU A 732 14.41 19.51 -3.19
CA LEU A 732 13.45 18.75 -2.38
C LEU A 732 13.99 17.36 -1.96
N VAL A 733 15.07 16.87 -2.58
CA VAL A 733 15.69 15.57 -2.28
C VAL A 733 15.98 15.34 -0.78
N PRO A 734 16.52 16.32 -0.01
CA PRO A 734 16.83 16.11 1.41
C PRO A 734 15.63 15.77 2.28
N PHE A 735 14.41 16.11 1.83
CA PHE A 735 13.17 15.98 2.58
C PHE A 735 12.36 14.73 2.22
N LEU A 736 12.84 13.88 1.29
CA LEU A 736 12.15 12.63 0.94
C LEU A 736 11.86 11.75 2.18
N PRO A 737 10.83 10.88 2.15
CA PRO A 737 10.45 10.07 3.31
C PRO A 737 11.57 9.20 3.88
N GLY A 738 11.76 9.26 5.20
CA GLY A 738 12.59 8.35 5.97
C GLY A 738 11.84 7.08 6.41
N HIS A 739 12.46 6.26 7.26
CA HIS A 739 11.80 5.13 7.92
C HIS A 739 12.51 4.80 9.26
N PRO A 740 11.79 4.43 10.34
CA PRO A 740 12.40 4.22 11.67
C PRO A 740 13.25 2.94 11.76
N VAL A 741 12.93 1.89 10.98
CA VAL A 741 13.61 0.59 11.06
C VAL A 741 14.75 0.46 10.05
N VAL A 742 14.57 1.02 8.85
CA VAL A 742 15.55 0.97 7.76
C VAL A 742 15.95 2.40 7.49
N LYS A 743 17.25 2.70 7.62
CA LYS A 743 17.74 4.06 7.47
C LYS A 743 17.62 4.52 6.01
N LEU A 744 16.68 5.44 5.76
CA LEU A 744 16.47 6.09 4.47
C LEU A 744 16.71 7.60 4.59
N GLY A 745 17.40 8.17 3.61
CA GLY A 745 17.69 9.61 3.50
C GLY A 745 18.59 10.18 4.62
N GLY A 746 18.46 11.48 4.86
CA GLY A 746 19.31 12.28 5.78
C GLY A 746 18.54 12.91 6.97
N PRO A 747 19.18 13.84 7.69
CA PRO A 747 18.62 14.45 8.91
C PRO A 747 17.40 15.35 8.67
N GLN A 748 17.14 15.75 7.41
CA GLN A 748 16.01 16.61 7.04
C GLN A 748 14.83 15.83 6.45
N THR A 749 14.88 14.51 6.46
CA THR A 749 13.81 13.67 5.91
C THR A 749 12.50 13.88 6.67
N ILE A 750 11.39 13.86 5.94
CA ILE A 750 10.08 13.72 6.61
C ILE A 750 9.95 12.32 7.21
N GLY A 751 9.03 12.15 8.16
CA GLY A 751 8.70 10.82 8.68
C GLY A 751 8.12 9.90 7.61
N PRO A 752 8.00 8.58 7.89
CA PRO A 752 7.47 7.62 6.94
C PRO A 752 6.00 7.91 6.62
N VAL A 753 5.61 7.59 5.40
CA VAL A 753 4.24 7.72 4.87
C VAL A 753 3.54 6.37 4.63
N SER A 754 4.30 5.27 4.74
CA SER A 754 3.84 3.89 4.62
C SER A 754 4.53 3.01 5.67
N ALA A 755 3.93 1.87 6.00
CA ALA A 755 4.44 0.96 7.04
C ALA A 755 5.79 0.32 6.69
N ALA A 756 6.03 0.05 5.40
CA ALA A 756 7.27 -0.51 4.91
C ALA A 756 8.14 0.57 4.23
N PRO A 757 9.48 0.47 4.29
CA PRO A 757 10.39 1.49 3.78
C PRO A 757 10.23 1.79 2.29
N PHE A 758 9.80 0.80 1.50
CA PHE A 758 9.60 0.90 0.05
C PHE A 758 8.15 0.56 -0.36
N GLY A 759 7.18 0.72 0.55
CA GLY A 759 5.77 0.47 0.27
C GLY A 759 5.48 -0.99 -0.09
N SER A 760 5.12 -1.24 -1.35
CA SER A 760 4.77 -2.57 -1.88
C SER A 760 5.82 -3.07 -2.88
N PRO A 761 7.06 -3.39 -2.45
CA PRO A 761 8.13 -3.72 -3.37
C PRO A 761 7.93 -5.05 -4.12
N GLY A 762 7.08 -5.97 -3.62
CA GLY A 762 6.73 -7.22 -4.29
C GLY A 762 6.13 -7.07 -5.69
N ILE A 763 5.58 -5.89 -6.04
CA ILE A 763 4.98 -5.61 -7.36
C ILE A 763 5.79 -4.63 -8.21
N LEU A 764 6.92 -4.11 -7.72
CA LEU A 764 7.83 -3.28 -8.51
C LEU A 764 8.51 -4.01 -9.68
N PRO A 765 8.76 -5.34 -9.64
CA PRO A 765 9.24 -6.09 -10.79
C PRO A 765 8.38 -5.92 -12.05
N ILE A 766 7.06 -5.68 -11.92
CA ILE A 766 6.17 -5.47 -13.07
C ILE A 766 6.60 -4.25 -13.88
N SER A 767 6.68 -3.08 -13.23
CA SER A 767 7.06 -1.84 -13.90
C SER A 767 8.51 -1.85 -14.38
N TRP A 768 9.40 -2.51 -13.64
CA TRP A 768 10.78 -2.71 -14.07
C TRP A 768 10.85 -3.54 -15.36
N THR A 769 10.08 -4.63 -15.44
CA THR A 769 10.05 -5.53 -16.61
C THR A 769 9.43 -4.82 -17.81
N TYR A 770 8.36 -4.06 -17.62
CA TYR A 770 7.77 -3.20 -18.66
C TYR A 770 8.81 -2.24 -19.26
N ILE A 771 9.51 -1.46 -18.42
CA ILE A 771 10.50 -0.48 -18.90
C ILE A 771 11.66 -1.18 -19.62
N ALA A 772 12.14 -2.30 -19.08
CA ALA A 772 13.23 -3.08 -19.67
C ALA A 772 12.87 -3.68 -21.03
N MET A 773 11.65 -4.20 -21.20
CA MET A 773 11.21 -4.79 -22.46
C MET A 773 10.88 -3.73 -23.51
N MET A 774 10.23 -2.63 -23.11
CA MET A 774 9.87 -1.56 -24.04
C MET A 774 11.08 -0.72 -24.49
N GLY A 775 11.99 -0.42 -23.55
CA GLY A 775 13.12 0.48 -23.76
C GLY A 775 12.74 1.88 -24.24
N ARG A 776 13.75 2.70 -24.58
CA ARG A 776 13.55 4.11 -24.95
C ARG A 776 12.56 4.34 -26.11
N GLU A 777 12.64 3.52 -27.17
CA GLU A 777 11.82 3.69 -28.38
C GLU A 777 10.40 3.14 -28.19
N GLY A 778 10.27 1.94 -27.58
CA GLY A 778 8.97 1.33 -27.32
C GLY A 778 8.12 2.17 -26.37
N LEU A 779 8.73 2.71 -25.30
CA LEU A 779 8.03 3.60 -24.37
C LEU A 779 7.48 4.84 -25.08
N THR A 780 8.27 5.45 -25.96
CA THR A 780 7.85 6.61 -26.76
C THR A 780 6.72 6.22 -27.73
N LYS A 781 6.87 5.11 -28.47
CA LYS A 781 5.85 4.61 -29.40
C LYS A 781 4.53 4.30 -28.69
N ALA A 782 4.57 3.74 -27.48
CA ALA A 782 3.38 3.47 -26.68
C ALA A 782 2.59 4.74 -26.34
N THR A 783 3.28 5.82 -25.97
CA THR A 783 2.67 7.14 -25.75
C THR A 783 2.05 7.69 -27.03
N GLN A 784 2.78 7.62 -28.16
CA GLN A 784 2.28 8.09 -29.46
C GLN A 784 1.01 7.34 -29.89
N VAL A 785 0.99 6.02 -29.73
CA VAL A 785 -0.16 5.18 -30.06
C VAL A 785 -1.33 5.43 -29.11
N ALA A 786 -1.08 5.70 -27.82
CA ALA A 786 -2.16 6.08 -26.90
C ALA A 786 -2.85 7.39 -27.33
N ILE A 787 -2.07 8.41 -27.74
CA ILE A 787 -2.60 9.66 -28.28
C ILE A 787 -3.36 9.40 -29.60
N LEU A 788 -2.81 8.57 -30.49
CA LEU A 788 -3.46 8.20 -31.75
C LEU A 788 -4.81 7.53 -31.51
N ASN A 789 -4.87 6.52 -30.65
CA ASN A 789 -6.10 5.79 -30.34
C ASN A 789 -7.19 6.73 -29.81
N ALA A 790 -6.84 7.61 -28.86
CA ALA A 790 -7.77 8.56 -28.28
C ALA A 790 -8.32 9.54 -29.33
N ASN A 791 -7.44 10.12 -30.17
CA ASN A 791 -7.85 11.04 -31.23
C ASN A 791 -8.69 10.35 -32.32
N TYR A 792 -8.32 9.13 -32.71
CA TYR A 792 -9.08 8.34 -33.68
C TYR A 792 -10.51 8.05 -33.18
N MET A 793 -10.65 7.63 -31.92
CA MET A 793 -11.96 7.42 -31.32
C MET A 793 -12.77 8.73 -31.25
N ALA A 794 -12.14 9.83 -30.82
CA ALA A 794 -12.78 11.15 -30.76
C ALA A 794 -13.21 11.69 -32.13
N LYS A 795 -12.50 11.34 -33.21
CA LYS A 795 -12.86 11.75 -34.58
C LYS A 795 -14.04 10.97 -35.14
N ARG A 796 -14.24 9.73 -34.68
CA ARG A 796 -15.29 8.82 -35.17
C ARG A 796 -16.64 9.00 -34.50
N LEU A 797 -16.64 9.48 -33.26
CA LEU A 797 -17.83 9.81 -32.47
C LEU A 797 -18.18 11.30 -32.66
#